data_AF-A0A1T5LRQ4-F1
#
_entry.id   AF-A0A1T5LRQ4-F1
#
_cell.length_a   1.000
_cell.length_b   1.000
_cell.length_c   1.000
_cell.angle_alpha   90.00
_cell.angle_beta   90.00
_cell.angle_gamma   90.00
#
_symmetry.space_group_name_H-M   'P 1'
#
loop_
_entity.id
_entity.type
_entity.pdbx_description
1 polymer ?
#
loop_
_entity_poly.entity_id
_entity_poly.type
_entity_poly.pdbx_seq_one_letter_code
_entity_poly.pdbx_strand_id
1 'polypeptide(L)'
;MQATGVKVNFILYIRHRYTHVLYTYIMKEITKSISRRNFIKLSSLTGAALSIGFYFPANGKEAEVINLETAENLGIELNAWITIDTNGKVTITNHRSEMGQGSFQSIPQIIAEELEVNLNDINIIFAQGNNAKYGSQITGGSSTIRGSYKKLLKLSASAREMLMEAAAKKWNTSKAECYAESGHVIHKPSGKKFHYGELVQEASKLEPPKNVKLKLPEEYKIIRKPLPRQDTPLKTNGTAIFGLDKKLPGMLYAVVERNPRFQGKVKSFDDTETKKIPGVKHVLPVKMSVFSTFREGVAVVADTLWAAMQGRKVLKVEWDDSGFEHLSTEQLYTRMSESLKSNDSLSVRTKGNAEGIFQKSDKKVEAVYETPYESHSCMEPLNCVAHYQDDKLEIWGPIQGPDWVQDFLSPLLGLPKEKIIVNMTFLGGGFGRKAFMDYPHEAAIISKEIKAPVQVVWSREDDTTQGPFRPGMMYQCKGSINANGSIESFLHRSAGQNMDHQWPNADKKSYNGSATEGFLETYFNSLPHYSFSDAPLDAPIPVMWWRSVYASTNAFAFESFMDELAFKAGKDPLEFRRQHLQESRYHDLINKLEEVSGWKSRKKNEGYGVAIAESFSSIVGEVVKVSKKADGKVKVDKVWAVMDCGWYVNPDIIKAQIEGSIIMALGAAITHATHFKDGKAVEQNFNTYKMPRITDTPEIEVHIMDNEEKAGGVGEPSLPPFAPALTNAIFDLTSKRIRKLPFNLEEV
;
A
#
# COMPACT_ATOMS: atom_id res chain seq x y z
N MET A 1 15.10 61.05 6.43
CA MET A 1 13.63 61.07 6.57
C MET A 1 13.08 59.92 5.74
N GLN A 2 12.92 58.74 6.36
CA GLN A 2 11.64 58.11 6.79
C GLN A 2 10.88 57.47 5.61
N ALA A 3 10.93 56.14 5.44
CA ALA A 3 10.08 55.09 6.05
C ALA A 3 8.72 54.97 5.33
N THR A 4 8.29 53.85 4.74
CA THR A 4 7.95 52.50 5.26
C THR A 4 7.92 51.49 4.08
N GLY A 5 8.12 50.17 4.15
CA GLY A 5 8.16 49.19 5.22
C GLY A 5 7.62 47.84 4.68
N VAL A 6 8.50 46.97 4.18
CA VAL A 6 8.21 45.57 3.81
C VAL A 6 8.54 44.67 5.01
N LYS A 7 7.58 43.86 5.47
CA LYS A 7 7.77 42.83 6.50
C LYS A 7 7.61 41.46 5.88
N VAL A 8 8.70 40.68 5.80
CA VAL A 8 8.71 39.22 6.03
C VAL A 8 10.07 38.90 6.67
N ASN A 9 10.08 38.59 7.97
CA ASN A 9 11.23 38.15 8.77
C ASN A 9 10.90 36.75 9.33
N PHE A 10 11.72 35.73 9.11
CA PHE A 10 12.91 35.35 9.90
C PHE A 10 12.57 34.75 11.28
N ILE A 11 12.55 33.41 11.40
CA ILE A 11 13.04 32.64 12.56
C ILE A 11 13.52 31.26 12.05
N LEU A 12 14.81 31.14 11.73
CA LEU A 12 15.50 29.86 11.52
C LEU A 12 17.00 30.08 11.68
N TYR A 13 17.46 30.47 12.87
CA TYR A 13 18.86 30.35 13.28
C TYR A 13 19.02 30.56 14.80
N ILE A 14 19.98 29.84 15.39
CA ILE A 14 20.54 29.94 16.76
C ILE A 14 19.89 29.05 17.84
N ARG A 15 20.49 27.88 18.06
CA ARG A 15 20.99 27.47 19.40
C ARG A 15 22.40 26.86 19.27
N HIS A 16 23.37 27.58 19.83
CA HIS A 16 24.82 27.35 19.92
C HIS A 16 25.18 26.00 20.58
N ARG A 17 26.14 25.21 20.07
CA ARG A 17 27.61 25.28 20.26
C ARG A 17 28.04 25.67 21.69
N TYR A 18 28.42 24.69 22.53
CA TYR A 18 29.62 24.69 23.40
C TYR A 18 29.64 23.38 24.19
N THR A 19 30.43 22.40 23.72
CA THR A 19 31.20 21.38 24.49
C THR A 19 31.71 20.33 23.49
N HIS A 20 32.65 20.74 22.64
CA HIS A 20 33.49 19.84 21.85
C HIS A 20 34.89 20.01 22.41
N VAL A 21 35.42 18.97 23.07
CA VAL A 21 36.86 18.61 23.20
C VAL A 21 37.10 17.49 24.24
N LEU A 22 36.13 17.10 25.09
CA LEU A 22 36.31 15.93 25.99
C LEU A 22 35.50 14.67 25.64
N TYR A 23 34.60 14.73 24.65
CA TYR A 23 33.66 13.65 24.33
C TYR A 23 34.20 12.59 23.35
N THR A 24 35.29 12.91 22.63
CA THR A 24 35.79 12.10 21.51
C THR A 24 36.61 10.88 21.96
N TYR A 25 37.08 10.84 23.20
CA TYR A 25 37.89 9.71 23.70
C TYR A 25 37.05 8.63 24.39
N ILE A 26 35.94 9.00 25.05
CA ILE A 26 35.06 8.05 25.76
C ILE A 26 34.04 7.39 24.80
N MET A 27 33.57 8.10 23.77
CA MET A 27 32.64 7.53 22.78
C MET A 27 33.27 6.49 21.84
N LYS A 28 34.60 6.52 21.66
CA LYS A 28 35.34 5.60 20.76
C LYS A 28 35.53 4.20 21.36
N GLU A 29 35.58 4.12 22.69
CA GLU A 29 35.64 2.87 23.46
C GLU A 29 34.25 2.21 23.57
N ILE A 30 33.20 3.00 23.79
CA ILE A 30 31.82 2.50 23.98
C ILE A 30 31.23 1.95 22.66
N THR A 31 31.44 2.61 21.52
CA THR A 31 30.97 2.15 20.19
C THR A 31 31.64 0.85 19.74
N LYS A 32 32.94 0.66 20.01
CA LYS A 32 33.66 -0.60 19.73
C LYS A 32 33.11 -1.80 20.52
N SER A 33 32.62 -1.57 21.74
CA SER A 33 32.09 -2.65 22.59
C SER A 33 30.69 -3.12 22.15
N ILE A 34 29.88 -2.19 21.64
CA ILE A 34 28.51 -2.46 21.16
C ILE A 34 28.53 -3.17 19.80
N SER A 35 29.39 -2.74 18.87
CA SER A 35 29.51 -3.43 17.57
C SER A 35 30.02 -4.87 17.70
N ARG A 36 31.00 -5.11 18.59
CA ARG A 36 31.50 -6.47 18.90
C ARG A 36 30.44 -7.41 19.49
N ARG A 37 29.51 -6.90 20.33
CA ARG A 37 28.39 -7.72 20.85
C ARG A 37 27.39 -8.10 19.76
N ASN A 38 27.15 -7.20 18.80
CA ASN A 38 26.30 -7.50 17.64
C ASN A 38 26.99 -8.43 16.64
N PHE A 39 28.32 -8.31 16.45
CA PHE A 39 29.14 -9.27 15.70
C PHE A 39 28.99 -10.67 16.29
N ILE A 40 29.20 -10.83 17.61
CA ILE A 40 29.05 -12.12 18.28
C ILE A 40 27.61 -12.64 18.15
N LYS A 41 26.58 -11.80 18.30
CA LYS A 41 25.19 -12.23 18.13
C LYS A 41 24.85 -12.67 16.70
N LEU A 42 25.26 -11.94 15.67
CA LEU A 42 25.03 -12.32 14.27
C LEU A 42 25.83 -13.57 13.89
N SER A 43 27.11 -13.64 14.26
CA SER A 43 27.97 -14.78 13.96
C SER A 43 27.60 -16.03 14.77
N SER A 44 27.12 -15.90 16.01
CA SER A 44 26.68 -17.04 16.84
C SER A 44 25.28 -17.56 16.49
N LEU A 45 24.39 -16.73 15.95
CA LEU A 45 23.01 -17.15 15.61
C LEU A 45 22.85 -17.66 14.17
N THR A 46 23.78 -17.32 13.26
CA THR A 46 23.61 -17.67 11.83
C THR A 46 24.78 -18.44 11.22
N GLY A 47 25.98 -18.43 11.81
CA GLY A 47 27.18 -18.91 11.11
C GLY A 47 27.51 -18.12 9.84
N ALA A 48 26.87 -16.95 9.63
CA ALA A 48 27.05 -16.12 8.45
C ALA A 48 28.49 -15.58 8.39
N ALA A 49 29.19 -15.89 7.30
CA ALA A 49 30.55 -15.41 7.06
C ALA A 49 30.57 -14.21 6.11
N LEU A 50 29.63 -14.12 5.16
CA LEU A 50 29.43 -12.95 4.31
C LEU A 50 28.09 -12.29 4.61
N SER A 51 28.10 -11.00 4.89
CA SER A 51 26.90 -10.16 5.03
C SER A 51 27.09 -8.88 4.22
N ILE A 52 26.12 -8.56 3.35
CA ILE A 52 26.15 -7.37 2.50
C ILE A 52 24.82 -6.64 2.61
N GLY A 53 24.89 -5.32 2.68
CA GLY A 53 23.77 -4.43 2.93
C GLY A 53 23.90 -3.06 2.31
N PHE A 54 22.88 -2.22 2.48
CA PHE A 54 22.95 -0.81 2.11
C PHE A 54 23.32 0.09 3.29
N TYR A 55 24.12 1.10 3.01
CA TYR A 55 24.29 2.27 3.86
C TYR A 55 23.62 3.49 3.21
N PHE A 56 22.86 4.25 4.00
CA PHE A 56 22.19 5.48 3.58
C PHE A 56 22.85 6.68 4.28
N PRO A 57 23.74 7.43 3.60
CA PRO A 57 24.43 8.55 4.22
C PRO A 57 23.45 9.69 4.55
N ALA A 58 23.58 10.29 5.73
CA ALA A 58 22.71 11.40 6.19
C ALA A 58 22.73 12.65 5.29
N ASN A 59 23.71 12.78 4.39
CA ASN A 59 23.95 13.96 3.54
C ASN A 59 23.20 13.91 2.20
N GLY A 60 22.13 13.12 2.07
CA GLY A 60 21.34 13.01 0.82
C GLY A 60 22.08 12.35 -0.35
N LYS A 61 23.20 11.68 -0.10
CA LYS A 61 23.91 10.87 -1.10
C LYS A 61 23.14 9.57 -1.38
N GLU A 62 23.36 8.99 -2.56
CA GLU A 62 22.79 7.69 -2.92
C GLU A 62 23.23 6.59 -1.93
N ALA A 63 22.41 5.54 -1.80
CA ALA A 63 22.74 4.40 -0.94
C ALA A 63 23.96 3.64 -1.48
N GLU A 64 24.89 3.31 -0.60
CA GLU A 64 26.13 2.59 -0.93
C GLU A 64 26.02 1.13 -0.47
N VAL A 65 26.58 0.19 -1.24
CA VAL A 65 26.68 -1.21 -0.82
C VAL A 65 27.89 -1.35 0.08
N ILE A 66 27.70 -1.88 1.29
CA ILE A 66 28.77 -2.09 2.27
C ILE A 66 28.75 -3.52 2.81
N ASN A 67 29.91 -4.03 3.19
CA ASN A 67 30.06 -5.30 3.90
C ASN A 67 30.09 -5.06 5.43
N LEU A 68 30.19 -6.13 6.22
CA LEU A 68 30.21 -6.04 7.68
C LEU A 68 31.48 -5.37 8.22
N GLU A 69 32.64 -5.64 7.64
CA GLU A 69 33.92 -5.05 8.07
C GLU A 69 33.95 -3.53 7.84
N THR A 70 33.48 -3.06 6.69
CA THR A 70 33.30 -1.65 6.37
C THR A 70 32.29 -1.01 7.34
N ALA A 71 31.17 -1.67 7.62
CA ALA A 71 30.22 -1.21 8.63
C ALA A 71 30.89 -1.05 10.00
N GLU A 72 31.64 -2.05 10.47
CA GLU A 72 32.39 -2.00 11.74
C GLU A 72 33.44 -0.89 11.77
N ASN A 73 34.22 -0.75 10.69
CA ASN A 73 35.24 0.30 10.56
C ASN A 73 34.64 1.71 10.58
N LEU A 74 33.43 1.86 10.06
CA LEU A 74 32.67 3.11 10.10
C LEU A 74 31.86 3.28 11.41
N GLY A 75 31.82 2.27 12.28
CA GLY A 75 30.99 2.26 13.48
C GLY A 75 29.48 2.23 13.19
N ILE A 76 29.09 1.69 12.03
CA ILE A 76 27.72 1.59 11.53
C ILE A 76 27.23 0.16 11.72
N GLU A 77 25.96 -0.02 12.05
CA GLU A 77 25.35 -1.35 12.07
C GLU A 77 24.95 -1.78 10.65
N LEU A 78 25.37 -2.97 10.22
CA LEU A 78 25.09 -3.45 8.88
C LEU A 78 23.63 -3.86 8.69
N ASN A 79 23.11 -3.45 7.55
CA ASN A 79 21.76 -3.69 7.07
C ASN A 79 21.77 -4.89 6.11
N ALA A 80 21.98 -6.10 6.61
CA ALA A 80 22.23 -7.26 5.75
C ALA A 80 20.96 -7.76 5.04
N TRP A 81 20.88 -7.55 3.72
CA TRP A 81 19.78 -8.07 2.87
C TRP A 81 20.11 -9.46 2.36
N ILE A 82 21.40 -9.73 2.21
CA ILE A 82 21.97 -11.01 1.82
C ILE A 82 22.94 -11.44 2.92
N THR A 83 22.74 -12.65 3.41
CA THR A 83 23.64 -13.33 4.33
C THR A 83 23.98 -14.69 3.74
N ILE A 84 25.24 -15.07 3.75
CA ILE A 84 25.70 -16.39 3.30
C ILE A 84 26.58 -16.99 4.40
N ASP A 85 26.19 -18.16 4.88
CA ASP A 85 26.97 -18.91 5.87
C ASP A 85 28.12 -19.70 5.25
N THR A 86 29.00 -20.26 6.08
CA THR A 86 30.13 -21.08 5.64
C THR A 86 29.72 -22.40 4.98
N ASN A 87 28.46 -22.82 5.13
CA ASN A 87 27.89 -23.96 4.39
C ASN A 87 27.35 -23.51 3.02
N GLY A 88 27.31 -22.20 2.75
CA GLY A 88 26.79 -21.56 1.56
C GLY A 88 25.27 -21.39 1.56
N LYS A 89 24.60 -21.54 2.70
CA LYS A 89 23.17 -21.26 2.82
C LYS A 89 22.95 -19.75 2.72
N VAL A 90 22.16 -19.35 1.73
CA VAL A 90 21.82 -17.94 1.49
C VAL A 90 20.54 -17.60 2.24
N THR A 91 20.56 -16.55 3.06
CA THR A 91 19.38 -15.96 3.69
C THR A 91 19.13 -14.57 3.13
N ILE A 92 17.90 -14.34 2.67
CA ILE A 92 17.40 -13.09 2.12
C ILE A 92 16.43 -12.44 3.09
N THR A 93 16.67 -11.17 3.40
CA THR A 93 15.79 -10.39 4.26
C THR A 93 14.76 -9.62 3.45
N ASN A 94 13.48 -10.01 3.52
CA ASN A 94 12.36 -9.26 2.97
C ASN A 94 11.99 -8.09 3.89
N HIS A 95 12.33 -6.87 3.46
CA HIS A 95 12.06 -5.65 4.20
C HIS A 95 10.60 -5.14 4.10
N ARG A 96 9.77 -5.77 3.28
CA ARG A 96 8.37 -5.38 3.03
C ARG A 96 7.41 -6.43 3.60
N SER A 97 6.24 -6.00 4.03
CA SER A 97 5.16 -6.88 4.48
C SER A 97 4.62 -7.72 3.32
N GLU A 98 4.24 -8.97 3.57
CA GLU A 98 3.60 -9.86 2.58
C GLU A 98 2.11 -10.06 2.90
N MET A 99 1.24 -9.48 2.07
CA MET A 99 -0.22 -9.51 2.22
C MET A 99 -0.95 -10.11 1.00
N GLY A 100 -0.22 -10.76 0.09
CA GLY A 100 -0.76 -11.33 -1.15
C GLY A 100 -0.13 -10.73 -2.42
N GLN A 101 0.58 -9.60 -2.32
CA GLN A 101 1.18 -8.90 -3.46
C GLN A 101 2.53 -9.46 -3.93
N GLY A 102 3.11 -10.45 -3.23
CA GLY A 102 4.25 -11.22 -3.74
C GLY A 102 5.63 -10.65 -3.44
N SER A 103 5.78 -9.76 -2.45
CA SER A 103 7.08 -9.33 -1.92
C SER A 103 7.99 -10.48 -1.49
N PHE A 104 7.41 -11.54 -0.91
CA PHE A 104 8.12 -12.75 -0.45
C PHE A 104 8.58 -13.65 -1.60
N GLN A 105 8.26 -13.28 -2.84
CA GLN A 105 8.73 -13.94 -4.07
C GLN A 105 9.59 -12.99 -4.90
N SER A 106 9.08 -11.81 -5.22
CA SER A 106 9.74 -10.90 -6.17
C SER A 106 11.05 -10.32 -5.64
N ILE A 107 11.18 -10.01 -4.34
CA ILE A 107 12.45 -9.55 -3.77
C ILE A 107 13.50 -10.67 -3.84
N PRO A 108 13.22 -11.90 -3.34
CA PRO A 108 14.12 -13.04 -3.50
C PRO A 108 14.46 -13.38 -4.94
N GLN A 109 13.49 -13.31 -5.87
CA GLN A 109 13.69 -13.62 -7.29
C GLN A 109 14.65 -12.63 -7.96
N ILE A 110 14.58 -11.33 -7.62
CA ILE A 110 15.57 -10.33 -8.09
C ILE A 110 16.97 -10.67 -7.57
N ILE A 111 17.07 -10.96 -6.27
CA ILE A 111 18.36 -11.20 -5.63
C ILE A 111 18.98 -12.49 -6.17
N ALA A 112 18.21 -13.55 -6.28
CA ALA A 112 18.68 -14.85 -6.76
C ALA A 112 19.16 -14.81 -8.21
N GLU A 113 18.50 -14.03 -9.08
CA GLU A 113 18.92 -13.84 -10.48
C GLU A 113 20.34 -13.30 -10.57
N GLU A 114 20.60 -12.16 -9.91
CA GLU A 114 21.90 -11.50 -9.98
C GLU A 114 22.96 -12.20 -9.13
N LEU A 115 22.57 -12.81 -8.01
CA LEU A 115 23.48 -13.59 -7.16
C LEU A 115 23.82 -14.96 -7.76
N GLU A 116 23.15 -15.39 -8.84
CA GLU A 116 23.35 -16.72 -9.48
C GLU A 116 23.14 -17.87 -8.49
N VAL A 117 22.04 -17.85 -7.73
CA VAL A 117 21.65 -18.92 -6.79
C VAL A 117 20.28 -19.48 -7.13
N ASN A 118 20.06 -20.76 -6.78
CA ASN A 118 18.75 -21.37 -6.97
C ASN A 118 17.75 -20.84 -5.94
N LEU A 119 16.57 -20.43 -6.41
CA LEU A 119 15.52 -19.89 -5.54
C LEU A 119 14.97 -20.91 -4.53
N ASN A 120 15.13 -22.21 -4.78
CA ASN A 120 14.69 -23.27 -3.85
C ASN A 120 15.71 -23.53 -2.74
N ASP A 121 16.94 -23.03 -2.87
CA ASP A 121 18.04 -23.28 -1.92
C ASP A 121 18.26 -22.10 -0.96
N ILE A 122 17.42 -21.05 -1.06
CA ILE A 122 17.50 -19.86 -0.20
C ILE A 122 16.53 -19.94 0.98
N ASN A 123 16.89 -19.24 2.05
CA ASN A 123 16.01 -18.96 3.18
C ASN A 123 15.50 -17.51 3.08
N ILE A 124 14.23 -17.27 3.38
CA ILE A 124 13.64 -15.92 3.33
C ILE A 124 13.08 -15.59 4.72
N ILE A 125 13.45 -14.43 5.26
CA ILE A 125 12.97 -13.94 6.56
C ILE A 125 12.41 -12.52 6.42
N PHE A 126 11.47 -12.15 7.28
CA PHE A 126 11.06 -10.74 7.37
C PHE A 126 12.12 -9.91 8.10
N ALA A 127 12.34 -8.68 7.63
CA ALA A 127 13.07 -7.69 8.41
C ALA A 127 12.29 -7.34 9.68
N GLN A 128 12.99 -7.10 10.78
CA GLN A 128 12.42 -6.36 11.90
C GLN A 128 12.26 -4.88 11.53
N GLY A 129 11.31 -4.20 12.17
CA GLY A 129 11.12 -2.76 12.01
C GLY A 129 12.37 -1.99 12.41
N ASN A 130 13.00 -1.33 11.44
CA ASN A 130 14.13 -0.44 11.65
C ASN A 130 14.38 0.42 10.40
N ASN A 131 13.83 1.64 10.38
CA ASN A 131 13.97 2.57 9.25
C ASN A 131 15.43 2.96 8.95
N ALA A 132 16.25 3.15 10.00
CA ALA A 132 17.66 3.49 9.84
C ALA A 132 18.42 2.37 9.10
N LYS A 133 17.97 1.12 9.30
CA LYS A 133 18.54 -0.02 8.61
C LYS A 133 17.96 -0.19 7.21
N TYR A 134 16.66 -0.40 7.11
CA TYR A 134 15.98 -0.85 5.90
C TYR A 134 15.46 0.26 4.99
N GLY A 135 15.67 1.52 5.38
CA GLY A 135 14.93 2.64 4.82
C GLY A 135 13.43 2.48 5.14
N SER A 136 12.60 3.14 4.34
CA SER A 136 11.15 2.98 4.42
C SER A 136 10.75 1.50 4.25
N GLN A 137 10.03 0.96 5.24
CA GLN A 137 9.53 -0.42 5.23
C GLN A 137 8.03 -0.52 4.95
N ILE A 138 7.31 0.61 4.91
CA ILE A 138 5.88 0.64 4.59
C ILE A 138 5.56 -0.02 3.24
N THR A 139 4.77 -1.07 3.22
CA THR A 139 4.15 -1.58 1.99
C THR A 139 2.90 -0.78 1.66
N GLY A 140 3.04 0.21 0.76
CA GLY A 140 1.97 1.07 0.25
C GLY A 140 2.42 1.84 -0.99
N GLY A 141 1.49 2.49 -1.69
CA GLY A 141 1.78 3.27 -2.91
C GLY A 141 2.50 2.49 -4.02
N SER A 142 2.23 1.17 -4.05
CA SER A 142 2.87 0.19 -4.94
C SER A 142 4.40 0.35 -5.07
N SER A 143 5.08 0.63 -3.95
CA SER A 143 6.49 1.05 -3.96
C SER A 143 7.53 -0.09 -3.88
N THR A 144 7.11 -1.33 -3.56
CA THR A 144 8.04 -2.44 -3.26
C THR A 144 9.07 -2.65 -4.36
N ILE A 145 8.64 -2.93 -5.60
CA ILE A 145 9.58 -3.19 -6.72
C ILE A 145 10.05 -1.87 -7.32
N ARG A 146 9.13 -0.97 -7.70
CA ARG A 146 9.42 0.35 -8.27
C ARG A 146 10.48 1.14 -7.51
N GLY A 147 10.44 1.10 -6.16
CA GLY A 147 11.36 1.85 -5.31
C GLY A 147 12.69 1.15 -5.00
N SER A 148 12.84 -0.15 -5.29
CA SER A 148 13.99 -0.94 -4.80
C SER A 148 14.71 -1.79 -5.84
N TYR A 149 14.11 -2.12 -6.99
CA TYR A 149 14.65 -3.14 -7.90
C TYR A 149 16.10 -2.86 -8.36
N LYS A 150 16.42 -1.62 -8.78
CA LYS A 150 17.79 -1.26 -9.20
C LYS A 150 18.81 -1.42 -8.07
N LYS A 151 18.40 -1.11 -6.83
CA LYS A 151 19.26 -1.28 -5.65
C LYS A 151 19.50 -2.77 -5.41
N LEU A 152 18.45 -3.58 -5.40
CA LEU A 152 18.53 -5.03 -5.20
C LEU A 152 19.38 -5.73 -6.27
N LEU A 153 19.26 -5.34 -7.54
CA LEU A 153 20.09 -5.86 -8.64
C LEU A 153 21.58 -5.54 -8.38
N LYS A 154 21.90 -4.27 -8.06
CA LYS A 154 23.27 -3.83 -7.76
C LYS A 154 23.86 -4.56 -6.56
N LEU A 155 23.11 -4.65 -5.46
CA LEU A 155 23.51 -5.35 -4.24
C LEU A 155 23.90 -6.81 -4.54
N SER A 156 23.07 -7.50 -5.31
CA SER A 156 23.23 -8.90 -5.61
C SER A 156 24.40 -9.15 -6.57
N ALA A 157 24.56 -8.30 -7.58
CA ALA A 157 25.72 -8.32 -8.47
C ALA A 157 27.02 -8.01 -7.70
N SER A 158 27.03 -7.05 -6.77
CA SER A 158 28.20 -6.77 -5.93
C SER A 158 28.62 -7.98 -5.10
N ALA A 159 27.65 -8.69 -4.51
CA ALA A 159 27.91 -9.92 -3.76
C ALA A 159 28.52 -11.03 -4.64
N ARG A 160 27.95 -11.24 -5.84
CA ARG A 160 28.48 -12.17 -6.84
C ARG A 160 29.92 -11.84 -7.23
N GLU A 161 30.21 -10.57 -7.51
CA GLU A 161 31.56 -10.11 -7.90
C GLU A 161 32.59 -10.32 -6.77
N MET A 162 32.21 -10.09 -5.52
CA MET A 162 33.09 -10.36 -4.36
C MET A 162 33.41 -11.86 -4.24
N LEU A 163 32.43 -12.74 -4.45
CA LEU A 163 32.64 -14.19 -4.45
C LEU A 163 33.55 -14.62 -5.62
N MET A 164 33.33 -14.07 -6.82
CA MET A 164 34.17 -14.35 -7.99
C MET A 164 35.61 -13.88 -7.79
N GLU A 165 35.81 -12.71 -7.18
CA GLU A 165 37.13 -12.19 -6.85
C GLU A 165 37.84 -13.07 -5.80
N ALA A 166 37.12 -13.54 -4.77
CA ALA A 166 37.66 -14.47 -3.78
C ALA A 166 38.11 -15.80 -4.42
N ALA A 167 37.31 -16.35 -5.34
CA ALA A 167 37.65 -17.58 -6.07
C ALA A 167 38.87 -17.39 -6.98
N ALA A 168 38.91 -16.28 -7.74
CA ALA A 168 40.03 -15.95 -8.62
C ALA A 168 41.35 -15.87 -7.85
N LYS A 169 41.34 -15.25 -6.66
CA LYS A 169 42.49 -15.22 -5.75
C LYS A 169 42.91 -16.61 -5.27
N LYS A 170 41.96 -17.49 -4.91
CA LYS A 170 42.27 -18.87 -4.50
C LYS A 170 42.87 -19.70 -5.64
N TRP A 171 42.43 -19.49 -6.87
CA TRP A 171 42.98 -20.18 -8.06
C TRP A 171 44.22 -19.51 -8.66
N ASN A 172 44.62 -18.34 -8.15
CA ASN A 172 45.68 -17.53 -8.74
C ASN A 172 45.45 -17.24 -10.24
N THR A 173 44.22 -16.84 -10.59
CA THR A 173 43.78 -16.55 -11.96
C THR A 173 43.08 -15.17 -12.04
N SER A 174 42.73 -14.74 -13.25
CA SER A 174 41.92 -13.56 -13.50
C SER A 174 40.43 -13.82 -13.21
N LYS A 175 39.75 -12.86 -12.58
CA LYS A 175 38.29 -12.88 -12.41
C LYS A 175 37.54 -13.02 -13.75
N ALA A 176 38.09 -12.54 -14.85
CA ALA A 176 37.48 -12.67 -16.18
C ALA A 176 37.34 -14.13 -16.65
N GLU A 177 38.18 -15.02 -16.12
CA GLU A 177 38.15 -16.46 -16.35
C GLU A 177 37.14 -17.17 -15.42
N CYS A 178 36.50 -16.45 -14.50
CA CYS A 178 35.49 -16.99 -13.59
C CYS A 178 34.09 -16.58 -14.04
N TYR A 179 33.09 -17.38 -13.69
CA TYR A 179 31.68 -16.98 -13.72
C TYR A 179 30.95 -17.63 -12.53
N ALA A 180 29.82 -17.06 -12.16
CA ALA A 180 28.97 -17.63 -11.13
C ALA A 180 27.78 -18.35 -11.76
N GLU A 181 27.38 -19.47 -11.15
CA GLU A 181 26.18 -20.19 -11.52
C GLU A 181 25.73 -21.10 -10.37
N SER A 182 24.43 -21.11 -10.06
CA SER A 182 23.80 -22.02 -9.10
C SER A 182 24.54 -22.14 -7.74
N GLY A 183 24.92 -21.02 -7.12
CA GLY A 183 25.62 -20.97 -5.83
C GLY A 183 27.10 -21.38 -5.89
N HIS A 184 27.68 -21.43 -7.09
CA HIS A 184 29.08 -21.74 -7.30
C HIS A 184 29.78 -20.64 -8.08
N VAL A 185 31.09 -20.51 -7.87
CA VAL A 185 31.98 -19.84 -8.83
C VAL A 185 32.71 -20.93 -9.60
N ILE A 186 32.78 -20.80 -10.92
CA ILE A 186 33.33 -21.78 -11.86
C ILE A 186 34.45 -21.13 -12.67
N HIS A 187 35.59 -21.79 -12.76
CA HIS A 187 36.73 -21.39 -13.59
C HIS A 187 36.56 -21.91 -15.01
N LYS A 188 36.31 -21.02 -15.99
CA LYS A 188 36.00 -21.37 -17.38
C LYS A 188 37.03 -22.32 -18.02
N PRO A 189 38.36 -22.07 -17.94
CA PRO A 189 39.34 -22.92 -18.62
C PRO A 189 39.47 -24.32 -18.03
N SER A 190 39.27 -24.47 -16.72
CA SER A 190 39.54 -25.74 -16.03
C SER A 190 38.31 -26.53 -15.61
N GLY A 191 37.13 -25.92 -15.60
CA GLY A 191 35.90 -26.51 -15.06
C GLY A 191 35.87 -26.68 -13.53
N LYS A 192 36.94 -26.31 -12.81
CA LYS A 192 36.94 -26.30 -11.34
C LYS A 192 35.88 -25.35 -10.80
N LYS A 193 35.27 -25.74 -9.67
CA LYS A 193 34.22 -24.97 -9.00
C LYS A 193 34.49 -24.86 -7.50
N PHE A 194 34.12 -23.73 -6.93
CA PHE A 194 33.97 -23.53 -5.48
C PHE A 194 32.50 -23.26 -5.18
N HIS A 195 31.97 -23.89 -4.13
CA HIS A 195 30.70 -23.50 -3.56
C HIS A 195 30.85 -22.15 -2.82
N TYR A 196 29.80 -21.33 -2.76
CA TYR A 196 29.87 -20.02 -2.10
C TYR A 196 30.34 -20.12 -0.64
N GLY A 197 29.92 -21.14 0.10
CA GLY A 197 30.36 -21.37 1.49
C GLY A 197 31.88 -21.48 1.67
N GLU A 198 32.61 -21.90 0.62
CA GLU A 198 34.08 -21.99 0.64
C GLU A 198 34.77 -20.64 0.38
N LEU A 199 34.03 -19.62 -0.04
CA LEU A 199 34.54 -18.32 -0.48
C LEU A 199 34.13 -17.16 0.42
N VAL A 200 33.07 -17.33 1.21
CA VAL A 200 32.44 -16.26 1.99
C VAL A 200 33.38 -15.59 3.00
N GLN A 201 34.35 -16.31 3.58
CA GLN A 201 35.30 -15.75 4.54
C GLN A 201 36.34 -14.83 3.88
N GLU A 202 36.79 -15.15 2.67
CA GLU A 202 37.68 -14.30 1.89
C GLU A 202 36.90 -13.17 1.24
N ALA A 203 35.71 -13.46 0.71
CA ALA A 203 34.83 -12.46 0.11
C ALA A 203 34.41 -11.38 1.11
N SER A 204 34.17 -11.73 2.38
CA SER A 204 33.74 -10.77 3.41
C SER A 204 34.77 -9.69 3.73
N LYS A 205 36.04 -9.93 3.40
CA LYS A 205 37.17 -9.01 3.60
C LYS A 205 37.39 -8.07 2.40
N LEU A 206 36.65 -8.26 1.31
CA LEU A 206 36.76 -7.44 0.11
C LEU A 206 35.83 -6.24 0.21
N GLU A 207 36.29 -5.07 -0.22
CA GLU A 207 35.39 -3.93 -0.41
C GLU A 207 34.39 -4.22 -1.54
N PRO A 208 33.08 -3.94 -1.33
CA PRO A 208 32.12 -4.07 -2.42
C PRO A 208 32.48 -3.17 -3.61
N PRO A 209 32.39 -3.68 -4.85
CA PRO A 209 32.71 -2.89 -6.03
C PRO A 209 31.74 -1.70 -6.19
N LYS A 210 32.29 -0.51 -6.44
CA LYS A 210 31.51 0.73 -6.65
C LYS A 210 30.67 0.69 -7.93
N ASN A 211 31.19 0.04 -8.98
CA ASN A 211 30.52 -0.16 -10.25
C ASN A 211 30.41 -1.66 -10.53
N VAL A 212 29.20 -2.13 -10.81
CA VAL A 212 28.92 -3.53 -11.16
C VAL A 212 28.15 -3.58 -12.47
N LYS A 213 28.51 -4.55 -13.32
CA LYS A 213 27.74 -4.85 -14.52
C LYS A 213 26.54 -5.70 -14.10
N LEU A 214 25.34 -5.18 -14.36
CA LEU A 214 24.09 -5.92 -14.21
C LEU A 214 23.85 -6.80 -15.42
N LYS A 215 23.11 -7.88 -15.22
CA LYS A 215 22.60 -8.70 -16.33
C LYS A 215 21.61 -7.89 -17.16
N LEU A 216 21.69 -8.07 -18.47
CA LEU A 216 20.70 -7.58 -19.42
C LEU A 216 19.44 -8.47 -19.39
N PRO A 217 18.26 -7.95 -19.80
CA PRO A 217 17.02 -8.72 -19.79
C PRO A 217 17.08 -10.07 -20.50
N GLU A 218 17.82 -10.17 -21.60
CA GLU A 218 18.05 -11.40 -22.37
C GLU A 218 18.91 -12.43 -21.62
N GLU A 219 19.67 -12.02 -20.61
CA GLU A 219 20.48 -12.89 -19.75
C GLU A 219 19.69 -13.42 -18.54
N TYR A 220 18.46 -12.93 -18.31
CA TYR A 220 17.65 -13.36 -17.16
C TYR A 220 17.19 -14.81 -17.27
N LYS A 221 17.53 -15.60 -16.25
CA LYS A 221 17.11 -17.00 -16.13
C LYS A 221 15.74 -17.12 -15.44
N ILE A 222 15.51 -16.32 -14.41
CA ILE A 222 14.32 -16.36 -13.54
C ILE A 222 13.54 -15.05 -13.49
N ILE A 223 14.14 -13.88 -13.69
CA ILE A 223 13.37 -12.63 -13.86
C ILE A 223 12.55 -12.69 -15.16
N ARG A 224 11.35 -12.08 -15.15
CA ARG A 224 10.30 -12.18 -16.20
C ARG A 224 9.71 -13.58 -16.39
N LYS A 225 9.96 -14.53 -15.46
CA LYS A 225 9.37 -15.87 -15.49
C LYS A 225 8.24 -16.04 -14.46
N PRO A 226 7.16 -16.77 -14.80
CA PRO A 226 6.01 -17.01 -13.92
C PRO A 226 6.34 -18.07 -12.87
N LEU A 227 7.30 -17.79 -12.00
CA LEU A 227 7.72 -18.76 -10.98
C LEU A 227 6.71 -18.83 -9.85
N PRO A 228 6.39 -20.04 -9.34
CA PRO A 228 5.56 -20.20 -8.14
C PRO A 228 6.18 -19.49 -6.94
N ARG A 229 5.32 -19.01 -6.05
CA ARG A 229 5.75 -18.23 -4.89
C ARG A 229 6.36 -19.13 -3.80
N GLN A 230 7.49 -18.70 -3.24
CA GLN A 230 8.16 -19.40 -2.13
C GLN A 230 7.30 -19.50 -0.86
N ASP A 231 6.33 -18.61 -0.66
CA ASP A 231 5.43 -18.62 0.50
C ASP A 231 4.18 -19.48 0.31
N THR A 232 3.94 -20.05 -0.89
CA THR A 232 2.77 -20.90 -1.15
C THR A 232 2.75 -22.16 -0.28
N PRO A 233 3.83 -22.98 -0.19
CA PRO A 233 3.81 -24.18 0.63
C PRO A 233 3.50 -23.90 2.10
N LEU A 234 4.02 -22.79 2.64
CA LEU A 234 3.77 -22.37 4.03
C LEU A 234 2.28 -22.06 4.27
N LYS A 235 1.63 -21.43 3.29
CA LYS A 235 0.23 -21.02 3.38
C LYS A 235 -0.74 -22.19 3.18
N THR A 236 -0.40 -23.15 2.32
CA THR A 236 -1.30 -24.29 2.02
C THR A 236 -1.20 -25.42 3.03
N ASN A 237 -0.09 -25.54 3.78
CA ASN A 237 0.07 -26.55 4.83
C ASN A 237 -0.18 -26.03 6.26
N GLY A 238 -0.56 -24.76 6.42
CA GLY A 238 -0.86 -24.15 7.72
C GLY A 238 0.34 -23.81 8.61
N THR A 239 1.56 -23.82 8.06
CA THR A 239 2.78 -23.46 8.83
C THR A 239 3.14 -21.98 8.78
N ALA A 240 2.55 -21.22 7.84
CA ALA A 240 2.67 -19.77 7.80
C ALA A 240 2.09 -19.14 9.08
N ILE A 241 2.87 -18.29 9.73
CA ILE A 241 2.44 -17.58 10.94
C ILE A 241 1.84 -16.23 10.56
N PHE A 242 0.52 -16.10 10.71
CA PHE A 242 -0.20 -14.83 10.66
C PHE A 242 -0.26 -14.18 12.04
N GLY A 243 -0.89 -13.01 12.14
CA GLY A 243 -0.95 -12.25 13.40
C GLY A 243 -1.64 -13.03 14.52
N LEU A 244 -2.78 -13.66 14.19
CA LEU A 244 -3.58 -14.43 15.14
C LEU A 244 -2.87 -15.70 15.66
N ASP A 245 -1.98 -16.26 14.85
CA ASP A 245 -1.26 -17.50 15.16
C ASP A 245 -0.14 -17.29 16.18
N LYS A 246 0.34 -16.04 16.34
CA LYS A 246 1.47 -15.76 17.22
C LYS A 246 1.11 -16.07 18.67
N LYS A 247 1.89 -16.95 19.31
CA LYS A 247 1.84 -17.27 20.73
C LYS A 247 3.12 -16.85 21.45
N LEU A 248 2.97 -16.39 22.69
CA LEU A 248 4.06 -16.12 23.63
C LEU A 248 3.76 -16.82 24.97
N PRO A 249 4.79 -17.22 25.74
CA PRO A 249 4.59 -17.72 27.09
C PRO A 249 3.84 -16.70 27.95
N GLY A 250 2.82 -17.14 28.68
CA GLY A 250 2.02 -16.28 29.56
C GLY A 250 1.11 -15.27 28.84
N MET A 251 0.91 -15.41 27.52
CA MET A 251 0.10 -14.48 26.74
C MET A 251 -1.38 -14.51 27.12
N LEU A 252 -1.96 -13.32 27.30
CA LEU A 252 -3.40 -13.10 27.49
C LEU A 252 -4.04 -12.60 26.20
N TYR A 253 -5.36 -12.65 26.14
CA TYR A 253 -6.17 -12.21 25.01
C TYR A 253 -7.10 -11.08 25.43
N ALA A 254 -7.15 -10.02 24.63
CA ALA A 254 -8.01 -8.88 24.86
C ALA A 254 -8.99 -8.69 23.70
N VAL A 255 -10.25 -8.45 24.03
CA VAL A 255 -11.24 -7.85 23.13
C VAL A 255 -11.73 -6.56 23.78
N VAL A 256 -12.07 -5.57 22.97
CA VAL A 256 -12.49 -4.25 23.47
C VAL A 256 -13.91 -3.99 23.03
N GLU A 257 -14.76 -3.54 23.96
CA GLU A 257 -16.04 -2.92 23.65
C GLU A 257 -15.76 -1.43 23.36
N ARG A 258 -15.89 -1.02 22.10
CA ARG A 258 -15.55 0.33 21.62
C ARG A 258 -16.80 1.15 21.37
N ASN A 259 -16.68 2.46 21.51
CA ASN A 259 -17.81 3.35 21.23
C ASN A 259 -18.26 3.21 19.75
N PRO A 260 -19.55 2.90 19.47
CA PRO A 260 -20.03 2.69 18.11
C PRO A 260 -20.17 3.98 17.28
N ARG A 261 -20.12 5.16 17.92
CA ARG A 261 -20.14 6.49 17.28
C ARG A 261 -18.75 7.11 17.17
N PHE A 262 -17.72 6.29 17.33
CA PHE A 262 -16.34 6.67 17.13
C PHE A 262 -15.78 7.61 18.23
N GLN A 263 -16.23 8.85 18.30
CA GLN A 263 -15.62 9.88 19.17
C GLN A 263 -16.21 9.92 20.58
N GLY A 264 -17.17 9.04 20.90
CA GLY A 264 -17.76 8.95 22.23
C GLY A 264 -16.79 8.45 23.28
N LYS A 265 -17.04 8.86 24.52
CA LYS A 265 -16.20 8.57 25.70
C LYS A 265 -16.86 7.54 26.60
N VAL A 266 -16.06 6.81 27.38
CA VAL A 266 -16.61 5.95 28.43
C VAL A 266 -17.08 6.84 29.58
N LYS A 267 -18.40 6.92 29.80
CA LYS A 267 -18.98 7.64 30.94
C LYS A 267 -18.87 6.80 32.21
N SER A 268 -19.28 5.54 32.11
CA SER A 268 -19.20 4.52 33.17
C SER A 268 -19.37 3.13 32.56
N PHE A 269 -18.99 2.09 33.30
CA PHE A 269 -19.25 0.70 32.92
C PHE A 269 -19.52 -0.17 34.16
N ASP A 270 -20.24 -1.27 33.97
CA ASP A 270 -20.48 -2.31 34.98
C ASP A 270 -19.90 -3.62 34.48
N ASP A 271 -18.87 -4.10 35.16
CA ASP A 271 -18.14 -5.32 34.86
C ASP A 271 -18.46 -6.49 35.80
N THR A 272 -19.50 -6.35 36.63
CA THR A 272 -19.86 -7.32 37.67
C THR A 272 -20.10 -8.72 37.09
N GLU A 273 -20.89 -8.82 36.01
CA GLU A 273 -21.13 -10.10 35.33
C GLU A 273 -19.93 -10.55 34.48
N THR A 274 -19.20 -9.59 33.88
CA THR A 274 -17.99 -9.88 33.10
C THR A 274 -16.93 -10.59 33.93
N LYS A 275 -16.68 -10.13 35.17
CA LYS A 275 -15.70 -10.73 36.10
C LYS A 275 -16.08 -12.14 36.58
N LYS A 276 -17.36 -12.53 36.46
CA LYS A 276 -17.81 -13.88 36.82
C LYS A 276 -17.51 -14.92 35.74
N ILE A 277 -17.21 -14.49 34.50
CA ILE A 277 -16.88 -15.40 33.40
C ILE A 277 -15.52 -16.06 33.68
N PRO A 278 -15.44 -17.40 33.77
CA PRO A 278 -14.18 -18.10 33.99
C PRO A 278 -13.14 -17.74 32.93
N GLY A 279 -11.94 -17.40 33.38
CA GLY A 279 -10.81 -17.02 32.53
C GLY A 279 -10.62 -15.52 32.36
N VAL A 280 -11.64 -14.69 32.61
CA VAL A 280 -11.49 -13.22 32.65
C VAL A 280 -10.57 -12.84 33.82
N LYS A 281 -9.54 -12.03 33.52
CA LYS A 281 -8.53 -11.58 34.49
C LYS A 281 -8.64 -10.10 34.78
N HIS A 282 -8.92 -9.29 33.75
CA HIS A 282 -8.99 -7.84 33.88
C HIS A 282 -10.12 -7.26 33.03
N VAL A 283 -10.71 -6.19 33.54
CA VAL A 283 -11.64 -5.32 32.81
C VAL A 283 -11.24 -3.89 33.12
N LEU A 284 -10.90 -3.11 32.08
CA LEU A 284 -10.33 -1.77 32.26
C LEU A 284 -10.67 -0.83 31.09
N PRO A 285 -10.82 0.48 31.33
CA PRO A 285 -10.98 1.44 30.25
C PRO A 285 -9.69 1.54 29.43
N VAL A 286 -9.84 1.69 28.12
CA VAL A 286 -8.75 1.86 27.16
C VAL A 286 -9.01 3.03 26.24
N LYS A 287 -7.94 3.67 25.80
CA LYS A 287 -8.01 4.85 24.94
C LYS A 287 -6.92 4.79 23.88
N MET A 288 -7.30 4.69 22.62
CA MET A 288 -6.37 4.71 21.49
C MET A 288 -6.55 5.98 20.64
N SER A 289 -5.47 6.51 20.08
CA SER A 289 -5.52 7.64 19.16
C SER A 289 -5.99 7.18 17.78
N VAL A 290 -6.88 7.97 17.18
CA VAL A 290 -7.35 7.81 15.79
C VAL A 290 -7.24 9.18 15.14
N PHE A 291 -6.12 9.40 14.45
CA PHE A 291 -5.70 10.71 13.93
C PHE A 291 -5.66 11.79 15.04
N SER A 292 -6.38 12.91 14.88
CA SER A 292 -6.53 13.97 15.89
C SER A 292 -7.57 13.68 16.98
N THR A 293 -8.27 12.56 16.91
CA THR A 293 -9.30 12.15 17.87
C THR A 293 -8.86 10.94 18.68
N PHE A 294 -9.69 10.51 19.64
CA PHE A 294 -9.48 9.29 20.39
C PHE A 294 -10.67 8.35 20.24
N ARG A 295 -10.38 7.05 20.28
CA ARG A 295 -11.36 5.99 20.53
C ARG A 295 -11.23 5.55 21.98
N GLU A 296 -12.32 5.63 22.72
CA GLU A 296 -12.41 5.03 24.04
C GLU A 296 -13.20 3.72 24.00
N GLY A 297 -12.85 2.83 24.92
CA GLY A 297 -13.52 1.55 25.10
C GLY A 297 -13.21 0.91 26.44
N VAL A 298 -13.73 -0.28 26.64
CA VAL A 298 -13.44 -1.09 27.82
C VAL A 298 -12.90 -2.44 27.36
N ALA A 299 -11.65 -2.74 27.71
CA ALA A 299 -10.99 -3.99 27.37
C ALA A 299 -11.36 -5.07 28.37
N VAL A 300 -11.73 -6.24 27.85
CA VAL A 300 -11.88 -7.48 28.61
C VAL A 300 -10.70 -8.38 28.27
N VAL A 301 -9.87 -8.66 29.27
CA VAL A 301 -8.63 -9.43 29.12
C VAL A 301 -8.76 -10.76 29.84
N ALA A 302 -8.45 -11.87 29.17
CA ALA A 302 -8.61 -13.23 29.66
C ALA A 302 -7.46 -14.15 29.25
N ASP A 303 -7.39 -15.35 29.85
CA ASP A 303 -6.42 -16.40 29.49
C ASP A 303 -6.75 -17.11 28.16
N THR A 304 -7.98 -16.95 27.65
CA THR A 304 -8.40 -17.43 26.33
C THR A 304 -9.19 -16.36 25.58
N LEU A 305 -9.09 -16.35 24.25
CA LEU A 305 -9.90 -15.46 23.40
C LEU A 305 -11.40 -15.66 23.62
N TRP A 306 -11.85 -16.91 23.77
CA TRP A 306 -13.27 -17.21 24.02
C TRP A 306 -13.77 -16.58 25.31
N ALA A 307 -13.04 -16.71 26.42
CA ALA A 307 -13.42 -16.10 27.70
C ALA A 307 -13.48 -14.57 27.60
N ALA A 308 -12.52 -13.94 26.92
CA ALA A 308 -12.54 -12.50 26.65
C ALA A 308 -13.81 -12.09 25.88
N MET A 309 -14.15 -12.83 24.81
CA MET A 309 -15.36 -12.59 24.01
C MET A 309 -16.65 -12.80 24.81
N GLN A 310 -16.75 -13.83 25.66
CA GLN A 310 -17.92 -14.02 26.51
C GLN A 310 -18.03 -12.93 27.57
N GLY A 311 -16.92 -12.52 28.18
CA GLY A 311 -16.89 -11.43 29.13
C GLY A 311 -17.34 -10.11 28.52
N ARG A 312 -16.91 -9.80 27.28
CA ARG A 312 -17.37 -8.61 26.54
C ARG A 312 -18.87 -8.63 26.27
N LYS A 313 -19.46 -9.78 25.91
CA LYS A 313 -20.90 -9.88 25.61
C LYS A 313 -21.81 -9.48 26.77
N VAL A 314 -21.38 -9.69 28.02
CA VAL A 314 -22.17 -9.35 29.22
C VAL A 314 -21.79 -8.01 29.83
N LEU A 315 -20.74 -7.37 29.30
CA LEU A 315 -20.26 -6.07 29.75
C LEU A 315 -21.30 -4.98 29.42
N LYS A 316 -21.56 -4.10 30.37
CA LYS A 316 -22.43 -2.93 30.16
C LYS A 316 -21.59 -1.67 30.18
N VAL A 317 -21.66 -0.88 29.10
CA VAL A 317 -20.94 0.40 28.99
C VAL A 317 -21.95 1.51 28.73
N GLU A 318 -21.86 2.58 29.51
CA GLU A 318 -22.55 3.83 29.25
C GLU A 318 -21.59 4.79 28.54
N TRP A 319 -22.03 5.33 27.41
CA TRP A 319 -21.23 6.24 26.59
C TRP A 319 -21.66 7.69 26.79
N ASP A 320 -20.68 8.60 26.80
CA ASP A 320 -20.91 10.02 26.56
C ASP A 320 -20.63 10.33 25.09
N ASP A 321 -21.71 10.48 24.31
CA ASP A 321 -21.67 10.79 22.88
C ASP A 321 -21.93 12.28 22.59
N SER A 322 -21.72 13.15 23.58
CA SER A 322 -21.85 14.60 23.38
C SER A 322 -20.60 15.21 22.73
N GLY A 323 -20.76 16.40 22.13
CA GLY A 323 -19.63 17.20 21.62
C GLY A 323 -19.20 16.93 20.18
N PHE A 324 -19.93 16.09 19.43
CA PHE A 324 -19.73 15.88 17.99
C PHE A 324 -21.05 15.52 17.30
N GLU A 325 -21.10 15.65 15.98
CA GLU A 325 -22.30 15.38 15.18
C GLU A 325 -22.56 13.86 15.00
N HIS A 326 -23.83 13.45 14.90
CA HIS A 326 -24.22 12.05 14.66
C HIS A 326 -24.79 11.88 13.25
N LEU A 327 -23.94 12.11 12.24
CA LEU A 327 -24.38 12.19 10.84
C LEU A 327 -24.86 10.83 10.30
N SER A 328 -25.97 10.85 9.56
CA SER A 328 -26.41 9.75 8.71
C SER A 328 -25.77 9.84 7.32
N THR A 329 -25.80 8.75 6.55
CA THR A 329 -25.37 8.76 5.15
C THR A 329 -26.09 9.83 4.33
N GLU A 330 -27.40 9.98 4.49
CA GLU A 330 -28.17 11.01 3.78
C GLU A 330 -27.64 12.41 4.07
N GLN A 331 -27.40 12.73 5.34
CA GLN A 331 -26.86 14.03 5.75
C GLN A 331 -25.44 14.29 5.19
N LEU A 332 -24.59 13.26 5.13
CA LEU A 332 -23.25 13.36 4.54
C LEU A 332 -23.32 13.74 3.06
N TYR A 333 -24.15 13.05 2.28
CA TYR A 333 -24.28 13.32 0.83
C TYR A 333 -25.01 14.62 0.53
N THR A 334 -25.99 15.03 1.36
CA THR A 334 -26.56 16.39 1.29
C THR A 334 -25.46 17.44 1.47
N ARG A 335 -24.61 17.29 2.49
CA ARG A 335 -23.50 18.21 2.77
C ARG A 335 -22.47 18.25 1.63
N MET A 336 -22.14 17.10 1.03
CA MET A 336 -21.29 17.04 -0.17
C MET A 336 -21.92 17.79 -1.36
N SER A 337 -23.21 17.58 -1.61
CA SER A 337 -23.95 18.27 -2.68
C SER A 337 -23.99 19.78 -2.49
N GLU A 338 -24.19 20.25 -1.26
CA GLU A 338 -24.14 21.68 -0.90
C GLU A 338 -22.72 22.25 -1.07
N SER A 339 -21.69 21.52 -0.66
CA SER A 339 -20.29 21.92 -0.82
C SER A 339 -19.90 22.11 -2.29
N LEU A 340 -20.32 21.20 -3.18
CA LEU A 340 -20.12 21.33 -4.64
C LEU A 340 -20.75 22.60 -5.23
N LYS A 341 -21.85 23.10 -4.65
CA LYS A 341 -22.56 24.32 -5.09
C LYS A 341 -22.02 25.61 -4.46
N SER A 342 -21.27 25.50 -3.37
CA SER A 342 -20.75 26.65 -2.64
C SER A 342 -19.64 27.37 -3.42
N ASN A 343 -19.29 28.59 -3.02
CA ASN A 343 -18.10 29.27 -3.52
C ASN A 343 -16.82 28.88 -2.77
N ASP A 344 -16.91 28.02 -1.75
CA ASP A 344 -15.76 27.56 -0.97
C ASP A 344 -15.05 26.43 -1.72
N SER A 345 -13.98 26.78 -2.41
CA SER A 345 -13.23 25.87 -3.27
C SER A 345 -11.74 26.14 -3.17
N LEU A 346 -10.98 25.07 -2.96
CA LEU A 346 -9.52 25.10 -2.98
C LEU A 346 -9.04 24.66 -4.37
N SER A 347 -8.33 25.57 -5.05
CA SER A 347 -7.77 25.29 -6.37
C SER A 347 -6.65 24.26 -6.26
N VAL A 348 -6.73 23.19 -7.06
CA VAL A 348 -5.72 22.11 -7.09
C VAL A 348 -4.78 22.32 -8.29
N ARG A 349 -5.35 22.38 -9.50
CA ARG A 349 -4.57 22.54 -10.74
C ARG A 349 -5.44 23.23 -11.80
N THR A 350 -4.91 24.25 -12.47
CA THR A 350 -5.66 25.02 -13.48
C THR A 350 -4.79 25.37 -14.69
N LYS A 351 -5.39 25.40 -15.88
CA LYS A 351 -4.79 25.91 -17.12
C LYS A 351 -5.85 26.67 -17.91
N GLY A 352 -5.53 27.90 -18.32
CA GLY A 352 -6.42 28.77 -19.10
C GLY A 352 -7.75 29.11 -18.41
N ASN A 353 -8.78 29.46 -19.18
CA ASN A 353 -10.09 29.91 -18.67
C ASN A 353 -11.18 28.84 -18.89
N ALA A 354 -11.08 27.72 -18.19
CA ALA A 354 -11.97 26.57 -18.40
C ALA A 354 -13.46 26.93 -18.21
N GLU A 355 -13.82 27.66 -17.16
CA GLU A 355 -15.22 28.04 -16.89
C GLU A 355 -15.76 28.99 -17.97
N GLY A 356 -15.01 30.02 -18.34
CA GLY A 356 -15.44 30.95 -19.38
C GLY A 356 -15.63 30.29 -20.75
N ILE A 357 -14.81 29.28 -21.07
CA ILE A 357 -14.91 28.49 -22.30
C ILE A 357 -16.11 27.54 -22.24
N PHE A 358 -16.33 26.88 -21.10
CA PHE A 358 -17.49 26.02 -20.88
C PHE A 358 -18.80 26.79 -21.07
N GLN A 359 -18.92 27.99 -20.49
CA GLN A 359 -20.13 28.82 -20.56
C GLN A 359 -20.45 29.29 -21.99
N LYS A 360 -19.43 29.51 -22.83
CA LYS A 360 -19.59 29.98 -24.21
C LYS A 360 -19.80 28.85 -25.24
N SER A 361 -19.65 27.59 -24.83
CA SER A 361 -19.72 26.47 -25.76
C SER A 361 -21.15 25.94 -25.93
N ASP A 362 -21.54 25.69 -27.19
CA ASP A 362 -22.79 25.02 -27.53
C ASP A 362 -22.75 23.49 -27.32
N LYS A 363 -21.54 22.90 -27.27
CA LYS A 363 -21.32 21.46 -27.09
C LYS A 363 -20.75 21.18 -25.70
N LYS A 364 -21.59 21.35 -24.68
CA LYS A 364 -21.25 21.10 -23.28
C LYS A 364 -21.87 19.82 -22.71
N VAL A 365 -21.20 19.25 -21.71
CA VAL A 365 -21.65 18.14 -20.87
C VAL A 365 -21.41 18.52 -19.41
N GLU A 366 -22.38 18.24 -18.54
CA GLU A 366 -22.26 18.38 -17.09
C GLU A 366 -22.84 17.13 -16.43
N ALA A 367 -22.12 16.59 -15.45
CA ALA A 367 -22.49 15.37 -14.74
C ALA A 367 -22.03 15.44 -13.28
N VAL A 368 -22.77 14.77 -12.40
CA VAL A 368 -22.38 14.55 -11.00
C VAL A 368 -22.21 13.06 -10.78
N TYR A 369 -21.08 12.66 -10.18
CA TYR A 369 -20.77 11.28 -9.82
C TYR A 369 -20.71 11.11 -8.31
N GLU A 370 -21.04 9.92 -7.81
CA GLU A 370 -21.08 9.60 -6.37
C GLU A 370 -20.46 8.21 -6.11
N THR A 371 -19.62 8.10 -5.08
CA THR A 371 -19.06 6.84 -4.57
C THR A 371 -19.34 6.69 -3.07
N PRO A 372 -19.57 5.44 -2.58
CA PRO A 372 -19.94 5.18 -1.19
C PRO A 372 -18.71 5.27 -0.27
N TYR A 373 -18.94 5.32 1.05
CA TYR A 373 -17.93 4.89 2.01
C TYR A 373 -17.74 3.38 1.91
N GLU A 374 -16.53 2.86 2.15
CA GLU A 374 -16.26 1.42 2.11
C GLU A 374 -15.39 0.91 3.25
N SER A 375 -15.63 -0.35 3.63
CA SER A 375 -14.76 -1.13 4.50
C SER A 375 -13.68 -1.84 3.67
N HIS A 376 -12.50 -2.02 4.25
CA HIS A 376 -11.42 -2.81 3.66
C HIS A 376 -11.71 -4.30 3.66
N SER A 377 -12.47 -4.78 4.66
CA SER A 377 -12.97 -6.15 4.72
C SER A 377 -11.89 -7.23 4.51
N CYS A 378 -10.69 -7.03 5.07
CA CYS A 378 -9.59 -8.00 5.01
C CYS A 378 -10.01 -9.33 5.62
N MET A 379 -9.66 -10.48 5.05
CA MET A 379 -10.09 -11.80 5.58
C MET A 379 -9.64 -12.04 7.02
N GLU A 380 -8.40 -11.68 7.36
CA GLU A 380 -7.91 -11.68 8.75
C GLU A 380 -8.26 -10.31 9.40
N PRO A 381 -9.13 -10.28 10.43
CA PRO A 381 -9.42 -9.06 11.19
C PRO A 381 -8.16 -8.45 11.83
N LEU A 382 -8.26 -7.20 12.24
CA LEU A 382 -7.18 -6.55 12.97
C LEU A 382 -6.84 -7.29 14.27
N ASN A 383 -5.55 -7.46 14.49
CA ASN A 383 -5.02 -8.06 15.68
C ASN A 383 -3.57 -7.64 15.87
N CYS A 384 -3.09 -7.63 17.10
CA CYS A 384 -1.69 -7.38 17.40
C CYS A 384 -1.33 -7.95 18.77
N VAL A 385 -0.14 -8.54 18.87
CA VAL A 385 0.47 -8.92 20.14
C VAL A 385 1.45 -7.83 20.56
N ALA A 386 1.33 -7.36 21.79
CA ALA A 386 2.30 -6.45 22.41
C ALA A 386 2.81 -7.03 23.73
N HIS A 387 4.09 -6.78 24.04
CA HIS A 387 4.70 -7.12 25.31
C HIS A 387 5.58 -5.95 25.79
N TYR A 388 4.98 -5.09 26.63
CA TYR A 388 5.65 -3.98 27.28
C TYR A 388 6.41 -4.48 28.53
N GLN A 389 7.68 -4.09 28.67
CA GLN A 389 8.61 -4.54 29.71
C GLN A 389 9.34 -3.35 30.36
N ASP A 390 8.66 -2.22 30.55
CA ASP A 390 9.17 -0.94 31.08
C ASP A 390 10.24 -0.24 30.22
N ASP A 391 11.36 -0.92 29.93
CA ASP A 391 12.49 -0.38 29.16
C ASP A 391 12.44 -0.73 27.66
N LYS A 392 11.50 -1.59 27.26
CA LYS A 392 11.27 -2.01 25.88
C LYS A 392 9.81 -2.39 25.62
N LEU A 393 9.44 -2.34 24.35
CA LEU A 393 8.19 -2.85 23.82
C LEU A 393 8.49 -3.79 22.66
N GLU A 394 7.96 -5.01 22.72
CA GLU A 394 8.01 -5.94 21.60
C GLU A 394 6.60 -6.11 21.01
N ILE A 395 6.51 -6.05 19.68
CA ILE A 395 5.27 -6.15 18.92
C ILE A 395 5.38 -7.28 17.91
N TRP A 396 4.30 -8.04 17.74
CA TRP A 396 4.09 -8.96 16.64
C TRP A 396 2.73 -8.72 16.01
N GLY A 397 2.66 -8.68 14.69
CA GLY A 397 1.37 -8.59 14.03
C GLY A 397 1.43 -8.40 12.52
N PRO A 398 0.25 -8.37 11.90
CA PRO A 398 0.09 -8.23 10.48
C PRO A 398 0.24 -6.76 10.07
N ILE A 399 1.46 -6.23 10.10
CA ILE A 399 1.76 -4.79 10.01
C ILE A 399 2.28 -4.45 8.61
N GLN A 400 1.70 -3.42 7.96
CA GLN A 400 2.20 -2.92 6.66
C GLN A 400 3.38 -1.95 6.81
N GLY A 401 3.45 -1.18 7.90
CA GLY A 401 4.45 -0.13 8.14
C GLY A 401 5.11 -0.26 9.50
N PRO A 402 6.09 -1.18 9.68
CA PRO A 402 6.70 -1.42 10.98
C PRO A 402 7.50 -0.21 11.49
N ASP A 403 8.11 0.56 10.59
CA ASP A 403 8.80 1.80 10.94
C ASP A 403 7.83 2.89 11.43
N TRP A 404 6.65 2.99 10.83
CA TRP A 404 5.61 3.93 11.27
C TRP A 404 5.07 3.58 12.65
N VAL A 405 4.93 2.29 12.97
CA VAL A 405 4.57 1.83 14.32
C VAL A 405 5.62 2.28 15.34
N GLN A 406 6.91 2.16 15.02
CA GLN A 406 7.98 2.63 15.91
C GLN A 406 7.95 4.16 16.10
N ASP A 407 7.80 4.91 15.01
CA ASP A 407 7.75 6.38 15.04
C ASP A 407 6.54 6.89 15.83
N PHE A 408 5.40 6.19 15.74
CA PHE A 408 4.20 6.54 16.47
C PHE A 408 4.29 6.21 17.97
N LEU A 409 4.78 5.03 18.32
CA LEU A 409 4.78 4.57 19.72
C LEU A 409 5.95 5.11 20.56
N SER A 410 7.06 5.52 19.93
CA SER A 410 8.24 6.05 20.62
C SER A 410 7.91 7.28 21.50
N PRO A 411 7.39 8.39 20.96
CA PRO A 411 7.05 9.56 21.77
C PRO A 411 5.90 9.27 22.74
N LEU A 412 4.97 8.40 22.37
CA LEU A 412 3.81 8.07 23.18
C LEU A 412 4.17 7.32 24.47
N LEU A 413 5.15 6.43 24.40
CA LEU A 413 5.59 5.61 25.53
C LEU A 413 6.84 6.18 26.23
N GLY A 414 7.46 7.21 25.66
CA GLY A 414 8.74 7.73 26.13
C GLY A 414 9.91 6.76 25.94
N LEU A 415 9.81 5.85 24.98
CA LEU A 415 10.83 4.85 24.68
C LEU A 415 11.64 5.27 23.45
N PRO A 416 12.99 5.08 23.44
CA PRO A 416 13.77 5.20 22.22
C PRO A 416 13.24 4.27 21.10
N LYS A 417 13.35 4.70 19.84
CA LYS A 417 12.81 3.96 18.69
C LYS A 417 13.34 2.52 18.62
N GLU A 418 14.63 2.33 18.91
CA GLU A 418 15.33 1.05 18.96
C GLU A 418 14.86 0.12 20.09
N LYS A 419 14.15 0.65 21.08
CA LYS A 419 13.52 -0.13 22.16
C LYS A 419 12.10 -0.58 21.82
N ILE A 420 11.57 -0.17 20.65
CA ILE A 420 10.30 -0.66 20.10
C ILE A 420 10.62 -1.64 18.99
N ILE A 421 10.55 -2.92 19.31
CA ILE A 421 10.91 -4.02 18.40
C ILE A 421 9.63 -4.48 17.69
N VAL A 422 9.52 -4.21 16.40
CA VAL A 422 8.35 -4.61 15.60
C VAL A 422 8.70 -5.82 14.74
N ASN A 423 8.04 -6.94 15.00
CA ASN A 423 8.20 -8.21 14.27
C ASN A 423 6.99 -8.42 13.36
N MET A 424 7.18 -8.32 12.05
CA MET A 424 6.11 -8.58 11.09
C MET A 424 5.76 -10.08 11.05
N THR A 425 4.48 -10.39 10.95
CA THR A 425 3.96 -11.70 10.54
C THR A 425 3.48 -11.66 9.09
N PHE A 426 3.03 -12.80 8.54
CA PHE A 426 2.17 -12.74 7.35
C PHE A 426 0.86 -11.98 7.66
N LEU A 427 0.23 -11.45 6.60
CA LEU A 427 -1.00 -10.67 6.70
C LEU A 427 -2.10 -11.31 5.85
N GLY A 428 -3.28 -11.54 6.44
CA GLY A 428 -4.47 -12.04 5.73
C GLY A 428 -5.25 -10.92 5.02
N GLY A 429 -4.57 -10.17 4.16
CA GLY A 429 -5.07 -8.96 3.50
C GLY A 429 -4.74 -7.68 4.29
N GLY A 430 -4.53 -6.58 3.56
CA GLY A 430 -4.17 -5.29 4.14
C GLY A 430 -4.94 -4.13 3.52
N PHE A 431 -4.91 -4.02 2.19
CA PHE A 431 -5.69 -3.05 1.40
C PHE A 431 -5.60 -1.59 1.86
N GLY A 432 -4.54 -1.23 2.60
CA GLY A 432 -4.39 0.08 3.27
C GLY A 432 -4.67 0.05 4.78
N ARG A 433 -5.64 -0.75 5.25
CA ARG A 433 -6.10 -0.78 6.65
C ARG A 433 -5.00 -1.09 7.65
N LYS A 434 -4.13 -2.06 7.34
CA LYS A 434 -3.08 -2.57 8.23
C LYS A 434 -1.81 -1.71 8.26
N ALA A 435 -1.80 -0.58 7.54
CA ALA A 435 -0.78 0.46 7.68
C ALA A 435 -1.11 1.44 8.80
N PHE A 436 -2.33 1.44 9.33
CA PHE A 436 -2.70 2.35 10.39
C PHE A 436 -2.19 1.88 11.76
N MET A 437 -1.94 2.83 12.65
CA MET A 437 -1.19 2.62 13.90
C MET A 437 -2.12 2.42 15.12
N ASP A 438 -3.42 2.33 14.90
CA ASP A 438 -4.42 2.24 15.97
C ASP A 438 -4.40 0.89 16.70
N TYR A 439 -4.45 -0.22 15.98
CA TYR A 439 -4.49 -1.55 16.60
C TYR A 439 -3.17 -1.96 17.29
N PRO A 440 -1.95 -1.58 16.82
CA PRO A 440 -0.72 -1.80 17.58
C PRO A 440 -0.64 -0.89 18.80
N HIS A 441 -1.17 0.33 18.71
CA HIS A 441 -1.28 1.24 19.86
C HIS A 441 -2.17 0.66 20.95
N GLU A 442 -3.37 0.19 20.60
CA GLU A 442 -4.30 -0.42 21.55
C GLU A 442 -3.69 -1.65 22.24
N ALA A 443 -2.97 -2.50 21.50
CA ALA A 443 -2.22 -3.61 22.09
C ALA A 443 -1.13 -3.14 23.06
N ALA A 444 -0.35 -2.12 22.67
CA ALA A 444 0.74 -1.60 23.50
C ALA A 444 0.25 -1.02 24.83
N ILE A 445 -0.83 -0.24 24.83
CA ILE A 445 -1.38 0.34 26.07
C ILE A 445 -1.99 -0.71 26.98
N ILE A 446 -2.69 -1.72 26.43
CA ILE A 446 -3.26 -2.80 27.23
C ILE A 446 -2.14 -3.64 27.84
N SER A 447 -1.13 -4.02 27.04
CA SER A 447 0.02 -4.76 27.56
C SER A 447 0.77 -3.99 28.65
N LYS A 448 0.93 -2.67 28.50
CA LYS A 448 1.55 -1.80 29.51
C LYS A 448 0.79 -1.79 30.83
N GLU A 449 -0.54 -1.71 30.78
CA GLU A 449 -1.37 -1.70 31.99
C GLU A 449 -1.38 -3.07 32.69
N ILE A 450 -1.46 -4.15 31.92
CA ILE A 450 -1.52 -5.52 32.44
C ILE A 450 -0.13 -6.07 32.84
N LYS A 451 0.95 -5.48 32.33
CA LYS A 451 2.33 -5.95 32.52
C LYS A 451 2.53 -7.40 32.09
N ALA A 452 1.92 -7.77 30.98
CA ALA A 452 2.01 -9.10 30.38
C ALA A 452 1.96 -9.02 28.84
N PRO A 453 2.39 -10.06 28.10
CA PRO A 453 2.12 -10.16 26.68
C PRO A 453 0.60 -10.27 26.44
N VAL A 454 0.04 -9.40 25.60
CA VAL A 454 -1.40 -9.38 25.29
C VAL A 454 -1.60 -9.38 23.78
N GLN A 455 -2.42 -10.31 23.29
CA GLN A 455 -2.97 -10.27 21.93
C GLN A 455 -4.31 -9.54 21.95
N VAL A 456 -4.37 -8.35 21.36
CA VAL A 456 -5.65 -7.68 21.07
C VAL A 456 -6.21 -8.27 19.78
N VAL A 457 -7.48 -8.64 19.81
CA VAL A 457 -8.21 -9.17 18.66
C VAL A 457 -9.45 -8.32 18.43
N TRP A 458 -9.58 -7.78 17.22
CA TRP A 458 -10.81 -7.17 16.76
C TRP A 458 -11.69 -8.28 16.19
N SER A 459 -12.95 -8.33 16.63
CA SER A 459 -13.92 -9.20 15.96
C SER A 459 -14.18 -8.71 14.53
N ARG A 460 -14.75 -9.55 13.67
CA ARG A 460 -15.15 -9.12 12.32
C ARG A 460 -16.10 -7.92 12.39
N GLU A 461 -17.00 -7.91 13.36
CA GLU A 461 -17.93 -6.83 13.64
C GLU A 461 -17.19 -5.53 14.01
N ASP A 462 -16.16 -5.61 14.84
CA ASP A 462 -15.32 -4.43 15.15
C ASP A 462 -14.57 -3.94 13.90
N ASP A 463 -13.91 -4.85 13.19
CA ASP A 463 -13.11 -4.55 11.99
C ASP A 463 -13.95 -3.87 10.90
N THR A 464 -15.22 -4.27 10.77
CA THR A 464 -16.14 -3.71 9.77
C THR A 464 -16.77 -2.40 10.24
N THR A 465 -17.07 -2.24 11.54
CA THR A 465 -17.85 -1.10 12.03
C THR A 465 -17.04 0.06 12.57
N GLN A 466 -15.77 -0.14 12.94
CA GLN A 466 -14.99 0.87 13.68
C GLN A 466 -14.11 1.76 12.77
N GLY A 467 -13.99 1.41 11.49
CA GLY A 467 -13.17 2.13 10.52
C GLY A 467 -11.67 2.10 10.86
N PRO A 468 -10.89 3.08 10.35
CA PRO A 468 -11.29 4.12 9.41
C PRO A 468 -11.73 3.55 8.03
N PHE A 469 -12.58 4.28 7.30
CA PHE A 469 -13.22 3.82 6.05
C PHE A 469 -12.60 4.46 4.80
N ARG A 470 -12.79 3.87 3.61
CA ARG A 470 -12.63 4.63 2.36
C ARG A 470 -13.62 5.80 2.38
N PRO A 471 -13.22 7.06 2.07
CA PRO A 471 -14.16 8.17 2.06
C PRO A 471 -15.21 8.00 0.96
N GLY A 472 -16.46 8.31 1.28
CA GLY A 472 -17.50 8.58 0.28
C GLY A 472 -17.26 9.95 -0.37
N MET A 473 -17.49 10.03 -1.68
CA MET A 473 -17.16 11.21 -2.48
C MET A 473 -18.29 11.57 -3.44
N MET A 474 -18.45 12.87 -3.70
CA MET A 474 -19.19 13.39 -4.85
C MET A 474 -18.27 14.19 -5.76
N TYR A 475 -18.55 14.18 -7.07
CA TYR A 475 -17.75 14.85 -8.08
C TYR A 475 -18.67 15.61 -9.04
N GLN A 476 -18.40 16.89 -9.27
CA GLN A 476 -19.00 17.62 -10.39
C GLN A 476 -18.00 17.70 -11.53
N CYS A 477 -18.39 17.15 -12.68
CA CYS A 477 -17.61 17.22 -13.91
C CYS A 477 -18.33 18.10 -14.93
N LYS A 478 -17.61 19.02 -15.55
CA LYS A 478 -18.08 19.85 -16.66
C LYS A 478 -17.06 19.82 -17.78
N GLY A 479 -17.52 19.90 -19.02
CA GLY A 479 -16.60 19.94 -20.15
C GLY A 479 -17.28 20.33 -21.43
N SER A 480 -16.48 20.80 -22.37
CA SER A 480 -16.95 21.23 -23.68
C SER A 480 -16.10 20.66 -24.81
N ILE A 481 -16.72 20.49 -25.96
CA ILE A 481 -16.11 19.96 -27.18
C ILE A 481 -16.03 21.06 -28.25
N ASN A 482 -14.89 21.19 -28.90
CA ASN A 482 -14.72 22.13 -30.01
C ASN A 482 -15.25 21.59 -31.35
N ALA A 483 -15.12 22.41 -32.40
CA ALA A 483 -15.61 22.05 -33.74
C ALA A 483 -14.97 20.76 -34.30
N ASN A 484 -13.72 20.46 -33.91
CA ASN A 484 -12.97 19.28 -34.35
C ASN A 484 -13.31 18.02 -33.53
N GLY A 485 -14.24 18.12 -32.58
CA GLY A 485 -14.60 17.01 -31.71
C GLY A 485 -13.53 16.71 -30.66
N SER A 486 -12.71 17.68 -30.26
CA SER A 486 -11.72 17.55 -29.16
C SER A 486 -12.22 18.24 -27.91
N ILE A 487 -11.67 17.88 -26.74
CA ILE A 487 -11.97 18.57 -25.48
C ILE A 487 -11.37 19.98 -25.51
N GLU A 488 -12.23 20.96 -25.28
CA GLU A 488 -11.87 22.39 -25.22
C GLU A 488 -11.80 22.87 -23.75
N SER A 489 -12.68 22.38 -22.89
CA SER A 489 -12.60 22.62 -21.45
C SER A 489 -12.90 21.36 -20.65
N PHE A 490 -12.20 21.19 -19.52
CA PHE A 490 -12.44 20.11 -18.56
C PHE A 490 -12.38 20.65 -17.14
N LEU A 491 -13.49 20.59 -16.42
CA LEU A 491 -13.59 21.04 -15.04
C LEU A 491 -14.00 19.88 -14.15
N HIS A 492 -13.35 19.76 -13.02
CA HIS A 492 -13.63 18.77 -12.01
C HIS A 492 -13.58 19.40 -10.63
N ARG A 493 -14.64 19.19 -9.85
CA ARG A 493 -14.71 19.58 -8.45
C ARG A 493 -15.07 18.37 -7.60
N SER A 494 -14.24 18.00 -6.63
CA SER A 494 -14.54 16.96 -5.65
C SER A 494 -15.16 17.54 -4.39
N ALA A 495 -16.04 16.80 -3.74
CA ALA A 495 -16.52 17.05 -2.39
C ALA A 495 -16.51 15.75 -1.59
N GLY A 496 -15.83 15.76 -0.46
CA GLY A 496 -15.71 14.62 0.45
C GLY A 496 -14.60 14.87 1.47
N GLN A 497 -14.46 13.98 2.45
CA GLN A 497 -13.46 14.15 3.49
C GLN A 497 -12.05 14.06 2.92
N ASN A 498 -11.22 15.06 3.20
CA ASN A 498 -9.78 15.01 2.94
C ASN A 498 -9.10 14.17 4.04
N MET A 499 -8.47 13.06 3.65
CA MET A 499 -7.79 12.17 4.58
C MET A 499 -6.71 12.88 5.41
N ASP A 500 -6.01 13.85 4.82
CA ASP A 500 -4.92 14.56 5.49
C ASP A 500 -5.40 15.55 6.55
N HIS A 501 -6.62 16.06 6.43
CA HIS A 501 -7.20 17.03 7.38
C HIS A 501 -7.52 16.43 8.75
N GLN A 502 -7.49 15.11 8.87
CA GLN A 502 -7.76 14.41 10.13
C GLN A 502 -6.54 14.37 11.05
N TRP A 503 -5.32 14.53 10.53
CA TRP A 503 -4.09 14.45 11.32
C TRP A 503 -3.95 15.62 12.31
N PRO A 504 -3.27 15.41 13.45
CA PRO A 504 -2.94 16.51 14.36
C PRO A 504 -2.18 17.64 13.63
N ASN A 505 -2.59 18.88 13.85
CA ASN A 505 -2.02 20.09 13.23
C ASN A 505 -2.14 20.19 11.70
N ALA A 506 -3.05 19.43 11.08
CA ALA A 506 -3.31 19.54 9.65
C ALA A 506 -3.82 20.94 9.25
N ASP A 507 -3.35 21.46 8.12
CA ASP A 507 -3.90 22.69 7.53
C ASP A 507 -5.19 22.38 6.78
N LYS A 508 -6.33 22.67 7.42
CA LYS A 508 -7.67 22.48 6.82
C LYS A 508 -7.96 23.39 5.63
N LYS A 509 -7.08 24.35 5.32
CA LYS A 509 -7.18 25.21 4.13
C LYS A 509 -6.37 24.67 2.95
N SER A 510 -5.66 23.56 3.12
CA SER A 510 -4.97 22.87 2.04
C SER A 510 -5.95 21.99 1.26
N TYR A 511 -5.82 21.97 -0.08
CA TYR A 511 -6.62 21.08 -0.92
C TYR A 511 -6.21 19.63 -0.71
N ASN A 512 -7.09 18.69 -1.06
CA ASN A 512 -6.72 17.28 -1.15
C ASN A 512 -5.65 17.06 -2.24
N GLY A 513 -4.43 16.74 -1.82
CA GLY A 513 -3.28 16.51 -2.71
C GLY A 513 -3.48 15.38 -3.72
N SER A 514 -4.44 14.50 -3.47
CA SER A 514 -4.78 13.36 -4.32
C SER A 514 -6.03 13.61 -5.19
N ALA A 515 -6.55 14.84 -5.26
CA ALA A 515 -7.74 15.18 -6.05
C ALA A 515 -7.59 14.94 -7.57
N THR A 516 -6.36 14.81 -8.07
CA THR A 516 -6.05 14.48 -9.47
C THR A 516 -5.55 13.04 -9.67
N GLU A 517 -5.47 12.22 -8.62
CA GLU A 517 -5.02 10.82 -8.76
C GLU A 517 -5.96 10.04 -9.68
N GLY A 518 -5.38 9.22 -10.56
CA GLY A 518 -6.11 8.46 -11.58
C GLY A 518 -6.36 9.24 -12.87
N PHE A 519 -6.13 10.56 -12.91
CA PHE A 519 -6.12 11.33 -14.15
C PHE A 519 -4.75 11.22 -14.82
N LEU A 520 -4.70 10.88 -16.11
CA LEU A 520 -3.45 10.64 -16.83
C LEU A 520 -2.67 11.94 -17.02
N GLU A 521 -1.37 11.94 -16.74
CA GLU A 521 -0.57 13.18 -16.82
C GLU A 521 -0.55 13.76 -18.24
N THR A 522 -0.58 12.90 -19.26
CA THR A 522 -0.62 13.31 -20.67
C THR A 522 -1.87 14.14 -21.02
N TYR A 523 -3.00 13.98 -20.31
CA TYR A 523 -4.16 14.85 -20.51
C TYR A 523 -3.88 16.29 -20.06
N PHE A 524 -3.13 16.50 -18.98
CA PHE A 524 -2.78 17.87 -18.56
C PHE A 524 -1.91 18.59 -19.60
N ASN A 525 -1.16 17.82 -20.40
CA ASN A 525 -0.36 18.35 -21.49
C ASN A 525 -1.23 18.72 -22.70
N SER A 526 -2.14 17.83 -23.10
CA SER A 526 -2.93 18.00 -24.34
C SER A 526 -4.16 18.89 -24.20
N LEU A 527 -4.78 18.98 -23.01
CA LEU A 527 -5.98 19.80 -22.81
C LEU A 527 -5.65 21.31 -22.80
N PRO A 528 -6.39 22.14 -23.54
CA PRO A 528 -6.10 23.58 -23.62
C PRO A 528 -6.60 24.33 -22.37
N HIS A 529 -7.75 23.94 -21.82
CA HIS A 529 -8.33 24.56 -20.64
C HIS A 529 -8.81 23.52 -19.63
N TYR A 530 -8.34 23.61 -18.39
CA TYR A 530 -8.84 22.76 -17.32
C TYR A 530 -8.85 23.46 -15.95
N SER A 531 -9.70 22.96 -15.06
CA SER A 531 -9.76 23.37 -13.65
C SER A 531 -10.09 22.18 -12.76
N PHE A 532 -9.21 21.87 -11.83
CA PHE A 532 -9.43 20.88 -10.77
C PHE A 532 -9.48 21.62 -9.45
N SER A 533 -10.52 21.35 -8.67
CA SER A 533 -10.66 21.93 -7.34
C SER A 533 -11.26 20.96 -6.35
N ASP A 534 -11.01 21.25 -5.08
CA ASP A 534 -11.51 20.50 -3.94
C ASP A 534 -12.50 21.38 -3.16
N ALA A 535 -13.63 20.83 -2.78
CA ALA A 535 -14.63 21.45 -1.93
C ALA A 535 -14.51 20.81 -0.54
N PRO A 536 -13.88 21.51 0.44
CA PRO A 536 -13.57 20.92 1.74
C PRO A 536 -14.82 20.41 2.46
N LEU A 537 -14.66 19.31 3.19
CA LEU A 537 -15.73 18.74 4.01
C LEU A 537 -15.14 18.05 5.24
N ASP A 538 -15.71 18.36 6.40
CA ASP A 538 -15.42 17.71 7.67
C ASP A 538 -16.62 16.84 8.13
N ALA A 539 -16.31 15.68 8.70
CA ALA A 539 -17.28 14.79 9.35
C ALA A 539 -16.61 13.99 10.48
N PRO A 540 -17.37 13.53 11.49
CA PRO A 540 -16.81 12.80 12.62
C PRO A 540 -16.46 11.32 12.33
N ILE A 541 -16.72 10.85 11.10
CA ILE A 541 -16.43 9.50 10.64
C ILE A 541 -14.95 9.43 10.21
N PRO A 542 -14.14 8.52 10.78
CA PRO A 542 -12.74 8.42 10.40
C PRO A 542 -12.59 7.80 9.00
N VAL A 543 -11.79 8.43 8.14
CA VAL A 543 -11.49 7.94 6.77
C VAL A 543 -10.01 7.66 6.58
N MET A 544 -9.65 6.71 5.72
CA MET A 544 -8.27 6.39 5.38
C MET A 544 -8.12 5.73 4.01
N TRP A 545 -6.86 5.50 3.63
CA TRP A 545 -6.51 4.84 2.38
C TRP A 545 -7.15 3.47 2.29
N TRP A 546 -7.87 3.24 1.21
CA TRP A 546 -8.28 1.93 0.73
C TRP A 546 -7.50 1.63 -0.55
N ARG A 547 -7.48 0.40 -1.04
CA ARG A 547 -6.62 0.01 -2.18
C ARG A 547 -6.78 0.99 -3.36
N SER A 548 -5.69 1.60 -3.82
CA SER A 548 -5.68 2.66 -4.85
C SER A 548 -6.15 4.05 -4.39
N VAL A 549 -6.13 4.31 -3.08
CA VAL A 549 -6.28 5.63 -2.45
C VAL A 549 -7.47 6.41 -3.06
N TYR A 550 -7.27 7.61 -3.62
CA TYR A 550 -8.34 8.37 -4.27
C TYR A 550 -8.49 8.03 -5.76
N ALA A 551 -7.48 7.42 -6.41
CA ALA A 551 -7.66 6.90 -7.76
C ALA A 551 -8.83 5.91 -7.85
N SER A 552 -9.06 5.12 -6.79
CA SER A 552 -10.20 4.20 -6.66
C SER A 552 -11.58 4.88 -6.81
N THR A 553 -11.69 6.16 -6.46
CA THR A 553 -12.95 6.92 -6.52
C THR A 553 -12.95 7.94 -7.65
N ASN A 554 -11.84 8.62 -7.88
CA ASN A 554 -11.70 9.67 -8.90
C ASN A 554 -11.83 9.10 -10.31
N ALA A 555 -11.25 7.93 -10.59
CA ALA A 555 -11.28 7.34 -11.93
C ALA A 555 -12.71 7.03 -12.40
N PHE A 556 -13.62 6.70 -11.49
CA PHE A 556 -15.04 6.54 -11.83
C PHE A 556 -15.61 7.83 -12.43
N ALA A 557 -15.34 9.00 -11.83
CA ALA A 557 -15.78 10.27 -12.36
C ALA A 557 -15.02 10.68 -13.63
N PHE A 558 -13.69 10.53 -13.66
CA PHE A 558 -12.87 10.93 -14.80
C PHE A 558 -13.17 10.14 -16.07
N GLU A 559 -13.12 8.81 -16.00
CA GLU A 559 -13.22 7.96 -17.19
C GLU A 559 -14.66 7.73 -17.66
N SER A 560 -15.65 7.81 -16.77
CA SER A 560 -17.06 7.88 -17.18
C SER A 560 -17.35 9.20 -17.90
N PHE A 561 -16.83 10.32 -17.38
CA PHE A 561 -17.03 11.62 -18.01
C PHE A 561 -16.28 11.75 -19.34
N MET A 562 -15.09 11.15 -19.45
CA MET A 562 -14.35 11.03 -20.70
C MET A 562 -15.20 10.32 -21.79
N ASP A 563 -15.94 9.28 -21.41
CA ASP A 563 -16.84 8.57 -22.33
C ASP A 563 -18.07 9.39 -22.71
N GLU A 564 -18.65 10.15 -21.77
CA GLU A 564 -19.73 11.09 -22.09
C GLU A 564 -19.30 12.21 -23.05
N LEU A 565 -18.06 12.70 -22.89
CA LEU A 565 -17.44 13.65 -23.83
C LEU A 565 -17.22 13.03 -25.21
N ALA A 566 -16.75 11.77 -25.27
CA ALA A 566 -16.61 11.03 -26.53
C ALA A 566 -17.95 10.86 -27.24
N PHE A 567 -19.00 10.47 -26.50
CA PHE A 567 -20.36 10.35 -27.02
C PHE A 567 -20.90 11.68 -27.53
N LYS A 568 -20.72 12.78 -26.77
CA LYS A 568 -21.11 14.14 -27.19
C LYS A 568 -20.37 14.59 -28.46
N ALA A 569 -19.11 14.17 -28.63
CA ALA A 569 -18.31 14.42 -29.81
C ALA A 569 -18.70 13.54 -31.01
N GLY A 570 -19.51 12.49 -30.81
CA GLY A 570 -19.85 11.51 -31.84
C GLY A 570 -18.66 10.65 -32.26
N LYS A 571 -17.72 10.38 -31.34
CA LYS A 571 -16.48 9.65 -31.61
C LYS A 571 -16.44 8.32 -30.88
N ASP A 572 -15.74 7.35 -31.46
CA ASP A 572 -15.44 6.08 -30.78
C ASP A 572 -14.63 6.34 -29.49
N PRO A 573 -15.00 5.71 -28.35
CA PRO A 573 -14.33 5.95 -27.06
C PRO A 573 -12.83 5.68 -27.01
N LEU A 574 -12.30 4.70 -27.77
CA LEU A 574 -10.86 4.44 -27.82
C LEU A 574 -10.15 5.49 -28.66
N GLU A 575 -10.70 5.80 -29.84
CA GLU A 575 -10.12 6.82 -30.73
C GLU A 575 -10.17 8.22 -30.11
N PHE A 576 -11.22 8.52 -29.33
CA PHE A 576 -11.31 9.77 -28.58
C PHE A 576 -10.19 9.90 -27.55
N ARG A 577 -9.86 8.82 -26.81
CA ARG A 577 -8.73 8.81 -25.87
C ARG A 577 -7.40 8.92 -26.60
N ARG A 578 -7.23 8.17 -27.68
CA ARG A 578 -6.02 8.21 -28.54
C ARG A 578 -5.69 9.63 -29.02
N GLN A 579 -6.71 10.40 -29.38
CA GLN A 579 -6.54 11.79 -29.81
C GLN A 579 -5.95 12.71 -28.73
N HIS A 580 -6.08 12.39 -27.46
CA HIS A 580 -5.62 13.24 -26.36
C HIS A 580 -4.39 12.67 -25.62
N LEU A 581 -4.13 11.37 -25.77
CA LEU A 581 -2.95 10.69 -25.22
C LEU A 581 -1.87 10.61 -26.30
N GLN A 582 -1.02 11.63 -26.40
CA GLN A 582 -0.12 11.82 -27.55
C GLN A 582 1.17 10.99 -27.52
N GLU A 583 1.50 10.37 -26.39
CA GLU A 583 2.73 9.59 -26.21
C GLU A 583 2.55 8.15 -26.71
N SER A 584 3.58 7.60 -27.38
CA SER A 584 3.53 6.28 -28.03
C SER A 584 3.16 5.15 -27.06
N ARG A 585 3.64 5.22 -25.82
CA ARG A 585 3.35 4.22 -24.78
C ARG A 585 1.84 4.02 -24.54
N TYR A 586 1.06 5.10 -24.58
CA TYR A 586 -0.40 5.01 -24.46
C TYR A 586 -1.05 4.48 -25.74
N HIS A 587 -0.52 4.85 -26.91
CA HIS A 587 -1.00 4.31 -28.18
C HIS A 587 -0.77 2.81 -28.28
N ASP A 588 0.39 2.31 -27.83
CA ASP A 588 0.70 0.89 -27.79
C ASP A 588 -0.25 0.13 -26.87
N LEU A 589 -0.55 0.69 -25.69
CA LEU A 589 -1.55 0.14 -24.78
C LEU A 589 -2.96 0.13 -25.39
N ILE A 590 -3.38 1.21 -26.05
CA ILE A 590 -4.67 1.28 -26.75
C ILE A 590 -4.72 0.28 -27.91
N ASN A 591 -3.65 0.16 -28.69
CA ASN A 591 -3.56 -0.82 -29.78
C ASN A 591 -3.72 -2.24 -29.24
N LYS A 592 -3.06 -2.54 -28.10
CA LYS A 592 -3.19 -3.84 -27.48
C LYS A 592 -4.60 -4.10 -26.97
N LEU A 593 -5.25 -3.13 -26.32
CA LEU A 593 -6.66 -3.24 -25.91
C LEU A 593 -7.58 -3.51 -27.09
N GLU A 594 -7.40 -2.78 -28.18
CA GLU A 594 -8.21 -2.93 -29.40
C GLU A 594 -8.05 -4.34 -29.99
N GLU A 595 -6.80 -4.82 -30.09
CA GLU A 595 -6.43 -6.15 -30.58
C GLU A 595 -7.08 -7.25 -29.73
N VAL A 596 -6.85 -7.24 -28.42
CA VAL A 596 -7.22 -8.39 -27.55
C VAL A 596 -8.71 -8.46 -27.26
N SER A 597 -9.39 -7.32 -27.20
CA SER A 597 -10.83 -7.28 -26.92
C SER A 597 -11.69 -7.53 -28.15
N GLY A 598 -11.10 -7.50 -29.35
CA GLY A 598 -11.86 -7.50 -30.60
C GLY A 598 -12.74 -6.26 -30.71
N TRP A 599 -12.26 -5.10 -30.25
CA TRP A 599 -13.00 -3.83 -30.19
C TRP A 599 -13.68 -3.56 -31.55
N LYS A 600 -12.98 -3.66 -32.68
CA LYS A 600 -13.57 -3.39 -33.99
C LYS A 600 -14.64 -4.40 -34.47
N SER A 601 -14.84 -5.50 -33.76
CA SER A 601 -15.75 -6.60 -34.14
C SER A 601 -16.96 -6.76 -33.21
N ARG A 602 -17.25 -5.76 -32.37
CA ARG A 602 -18.41 -5.74 -31.47
C ARG A 602 -19.73 -5.86 -32.20
N LYS A 603 -20.68 -6.60 -31.61
CA LYS A 603 -22.03 -6.78 -32.17
C LYS A 603 -23.03 -5.84 -31.50
N LYS A 604 -24.13 -5.54 -32.21
CA LYS A 604 -25.19 -4.62 -31.74
C LYS A 604 -25.86 -5.00 -30.40
N ASN A 605 -25.84 -6.27 -30.01
CA ASN A 605 -26.45 -6.75 -28.76
C ASN A 605 -25.43 -7.02 -27.65
N GLU A 606 -24.19 -6.54 -27.83
CA GLU A 606 -23.11 -6.61 -26.85
C GLU A 606 -22.73 -5.18 -26.48
N GLY A 607 -22.60 -4.88 -25.19
CA GLY A 607 -22.08 -3.60 -24.73
C GLY A 607 -20.61 -3.73 -24.41
N TYR A 608 -19.80 -2.80 -24.91
CA TYR A 608 -18.40 -2.69 -24.53
C TYR A 608 -18.13 -1.30 -23.97
N GLY A 609 -17.37 -1.27 -22.89
CA GLY A 609 -16.91 -0.04 -22.28
C GLY A 609 -15.42 -0.11 -22.01
N VAL A 610 -14.78 1.03 -22.11
CA VAL A 610 -13.34 1.18 -21.89
C VAL A 610 -13.06 2.28 -20.90
N ALA A 611 -12.02 2.08 -20.11
CA ALA A 611 -11.40 3.09 -19.29
C ALA A 611 -9.88 2.87 -19.24
N ILE A 612 -9.14 3.96 -19.12
CA ILE A 612 -7.68 3.94 -18.92
C ILE A 612 -7.38 4.78 -17.69
N ALA A 613 -6.58 4.25 -16.77
CA ALA A 613 -6.13 4.97 -15.59
C ALA A 613 -4.61 4.84 -15.46
N GLU A 614 -3.99 5.90 -14.92
CA GLU A 614 -2.60 5.87 -14.52
C GLU A 614 -2.50 6.05 -13.00
N SER A 615 -1.79 5.14 -12.35
CA SER A 615 -1.39 5.33 -10.96
C SER A 615 -0.07 4.62 -10.70
N PHE A 616 0.73 5.19 -9.79
CA PHE A 616 2.01 4.63 -9.38
C PHE A 616 2.96 4.31 -10.56
N SER A 617 2.96 5.16 -11.60
CA SER A 617 3.78 5.04 -12.82
C SER A 617 3.44 3.85 -13.73
N SER A 618 2.27 3.27 -13.53
CA SER A 618 1.72 2.21 -14.37
C SER A 618 0.45 2.67 -15.05
N ILE A 619 0.31 2.28 -16.32
CA ILE A 619 -0.85 2.56 -17.14
C ILE A 619 -1.64 1.26 -17.24
N VAL A 620 -2.92 1.31 -16.90
CA VAL A 620 -3.83 0.18 -17.04
C VAL A 620 -5.02 0.62 -17.85
N GLY A 621 -5.34 -0.14 -18.90
CA GLY A 621 -6.61 -0.03 -19.57
C GLY A 621 -7.41 -1.31 -19.43
N GLU A 622 -8.72 -1.16 -19.31
CA GLU A 622 -9.65 -2.28 -19.22
C GLU A 622 -10.81 -2.10 -20.20
N VAL A 623 -11.14 -3.17 -20.90
CA VAL A 623 -12.36 -3.29 -21.69
C VAL A 623 -13.28 -4.29 -21.00
N VAL A 624 -14.49 -3.85 -20.66
CA VAL A 624 -15.53 -4.70 -20.09
C VAL A 624 -16.57 -4.99 -21.16
N LYS A 625 -16.93 -6.26 -21.33
CA LYS A 625 -18.04 -6.72 -22.16
C LYS A 625 -19.23 -7.12 -21.28
N VAL A 626 -20.40 -6.64 -21.66
CA VAL A 626 -21.68 -7.01 -21.07
C VAL A 626 -22.68 -7.47 -22.13
N SER A 627 -23.64 -8.28 -21.71
CA SER A 627 -24.78 -8.70 -22.53
C SER A 627 -26.05 -8.78 -21.70
N LYS A 628 -27.19 -9.05 -22.36
CA LYS A 628 -28.45 -9.35 -21.68
C LYS A 628 -28.63 -10.85 -21.53
N LYS A 629 -28.96 -11.30 -20.32
CA LYS A 629 -29.49 -12.64 -20.04
C LYS A 629 -30.86 -12.82 -20.70
N ALA A 630 -31.34 -14.06 -20.73
CA ALA A 630 -32.68 -14.40 -21.25
C ALA A 630 -33.82 -13.70 -20.50
N ASP A 631 -33.63 -13.37 -19.22
CA ASP A 631 -34.58 -12.62 -18.39
C ASP A 631 -34.42 -11.09 -18.51
N GLY A 632 -33.58 -10.62 -19.45
CA GLY A 632 -33.39 -9.22 -19.78
C GLY A 632 -32.35 -8.47 -18.93
N LYS A 633 -31.86 -9.08 -17.85
CA LYS A 633 -30.88 -8.46 -16.94
C LYS A 633 -29.48 -8.44 -17.53
N VAL A 634 -28.68 -7.46 -17.13
CA VAL A 634 -27.28 -7.35 -17.54
C VAL A 634 -26.43 -8.45 -16.91
N LYS A 635 -25.49 -8.97 -17.70
CA LYS A 635 -24.43 -9.88 -17.26
C LYS A 635 -23.08 -9.29 -17.65
N VAL A 636 -22.11 -9.33 -16.73
CA VAL A 636 -20.70 -9.09 -17.05
C VAL A 636 -20.13 -10.36 -17.65
N ASP A 637 -19.75 -10.32 -18.92
CA ASP A 637 -19.27 -11.50 -19.63
C ASP A 637 -17.77 -11.67 -19.49
N LYS A 638 -17.03 -10.60 -19.77
CA LYS A 638 -15.56 -10.66 -19.86
C LYS A 638 -14.91 -9.30 -19.59
N VAL A 639 -13.72 -9.35 -19.03
CA VAL A 639 -12.83 -8.20 -18.83
C VAL A 639 -11.50 -8.50 -19.52
N TRP A 640 -11.06 -7.62 -20.41
CA TRP A 640 -9.68 -7.60 -20.91
C TRP A 640 -8.93 -6.49 -20.20
N ALA A 641 -7.84 -6.82 -19.52
CA ALA A 641 -6.98 -5.87 -18.84
C ALA A 641 -5.60 -5.86 -19.49
N VAL A 642 -5.15 -4.68 -19.91
CA VAL A 642 -3.80 -4.46 -20.43
C VAL A 642 -3.06 -3.56 -19.44
N MET A 643 -1.95 -4.05 -18.92
CA MET A 643 -1.10 -3.31 -17.98
C MET A 643 0.28 -3.04 -18.60
N ASP A 644 0.67 -1.78 -18.60
CA ASP A 644 2.05 -1.36 -18.78
C ASP A 644 2.64 -0.93 -17.43
N CYS A 645 3.53 -1.77 -16.90
CA CYS A 645 4.27 -1.49 -15.67
C CYS A 645 5.79 -1.39 -15.88
N GLY A 646 6.24 -1.16 -17.11
CA GLY A 646 7.66 -1.16 -17.41
C GLY A 646 8.34 -2.47 -17.06
N TRP A 647 9.59 -2.39 -16.59
CA TRP A 647 10.34 -3.52 -16.08
C TRP A 647 9.61 -4.25 -14.94
N TYR A 648 9.47 -5.57 -15.04
CA TYR A 648 8.80 -6.42 -14.05
C TYR A 648 9.57 -7.69 -13.69
N VAL A 649 9.17 -8.31 -12.58
CA VAL A 649 9.82 -9.51 -12.02
C VAL A 649 9.11 -10.80 -12.38
N ASN A 650 7.82 -10.90 -12.03
CA ASN A 650 7.07 -12.14 -12.10
C ASN A 650 5.69 -11.86 -12.70
N PRO A 651 5.43 -12.30 -13.95
CA PRO A 651 4.17 -12.02 -14.64
C PRO A 651 2.97 -12.73 -14.02
N ASP A 652 3.15 -13.85 -13.32
CA ASP A 652 2.05 -14.56 -12.63
C ASP A 652 1.53 -13.75 -11.42
N ILE A 653 2.43 -13.12 -10.67
CA ILE A 653 2.06 -12.20 -9.58
C ILE A 653 1.33 -10.98 -10.12
N ILE A 654 1.77 -10.41 -11.26
CA ILE A 654 1.09 -9.30 -11.90
C ILE A 654 -0.33 -9.71 -12.28
N LYS A 655 -0.48 -10.84 -12.96
CA LYS A 655 -1.79 -11.39 -13.32
C LYS A 655 -2.71 -11.55 -12.11
N ALA A 656 -2.23 -12.18 -11.04
CA ALA A 656 -3.02 -12.37 -9.82
C ALA A 656 -3.41 -11.03 -9.15
N GLN A 657 -2.55 -10.01 -9.19
CA GLN A 657 -2.87 -8.68 -8.66
C GLN A 657 -3.92 -7.94 -9.49
N ILE A 658 -3.89 -8.10 -10.81
CA ILE A 658 -4.87 -7.52 -11.74
C ILE A 658 -6.23 -8.19 -11.52
N GLU A 659 -6.28 -9.53 -11.55
CA GLU A 659 -7.50 -10.30 -11.28
C GLU A 659 -8.12 -9.93 -9.93
N GLY A 660 -7.33 -9.92 -8.86
CA GLY A 660 -7.81 -9.52 -7.54
C GLY A 660 -8.26 -8.05 -7.45
N SER A 661 -7.71 -7.15 -8.26
CA SER A 661 -8.14 -5.74 -8.32
C SER A 661 -9.51 -5.62 -9.00
N ILE A 662 -9.71 -6.33 -10.12
CA ILE A 662 -10.97 -6.36 -10.86
C ILE A 662 -12.10 -6.91 -9.99
N ILE A 663 -11.88 -7.99 -9.24
CA ILE A 663 -12.90 -8.54 -8.33
C ILE A 663 -13.24 -7.57 -7.19
N MET A 664 -12.24 -6.89 -6.64
CA MET A 664 -12.45 -5.87 -5.61
C MET A 664 -13.24 -4.67 -6.16
N ALA A 665 -12.91 -4.23 -7.38
CA ALA A 665 -13.61 -3.16 -8.09
C ALA A 665 -15.04 -3.56 -8.47
N LEU A 666 -15.29 -4.82 -8.83
CA LEU A 666 -16.64 -5.35 -9.05
C LEU A 666 -17.48 -5.19 -7.79
N GLY A 667 -16.97 -5.63 -6.63
CA GLY A 667 -17.64 -5.41 -5.35
C GLY A 667 -17.95 -3.93 -5.09
N ALA A 668 -16.96 -3.05 -5.26
CA ALA A 668 -17.10 -1.60 -5.11
C ALA A 668 -18.15 -0.98 -6.05
N ALA A 669 -18.23 -1.48 -7.29
CA ALA A 669 -19.15 -0.95 -8.30
C ALA A 669 -20.60 -1.38 -8.08
N ILE A 670 -20.85 -2.62 -7.63
CA ILE A 670 -22.22 -3.18 -7.64
C ILE A 670 -22.81 -3.54 -6.28
N THR A 671 -22.01 -3.60 -5.20
CA THR A 671 -22.50 -4.16 -3.92
C THR A 671 -22.02 -3.41 -2.68
N HIS A 672 -20.76 -3.02 -2.62
CA HIS A 672 -20.11 -2.56 -1.40
C HIS A 672 -20.49 -1.12 -1.05
N ALA A 673 -21.04 -0.92 0.14
CA ALA A 673 -21.21 0.38 0.75
C ALA A 673 -21.27 0.23 2.27
N THR A 674 -20.65 1.17 2.98
CA THR A 674 -20.85 1.36 4.41
C THR A 674 -21.80 2.53 4.62
N HIS A 675 -22.96 2.25 5.21
CA HIS A 675 -23.94 3.26 5.56
C HIS A 675 -23.81 3.64 7.03
N PHE A 676 -24.27 4.85 7.34
CA PHE A 676 -24.30 5.41 8.69
C PHE A 676 -25.72 5.81 9.07
N LYS A 677 -26.11 5.42 10.28
CA LYS A 677 -27.35 5.86 10.93
C LYS A 677 -26.99 6.35 12.32
N ASP A 678 -27.32 7.60 12.63
CA ASP A 678 -27.06 8.19 13.95
C ASP A 678 -25.56 8.07 14.33
N GLY A 679 -24.68 8.37 13.36
CA GLY A 679 -23.23 8.31 13.50
C GLY A 679 -22.62 6.90 13.62
N LYS A 680 -23.39 5.82 13.41
CA LYS A 680 -22.94 4.43 13.55
C LYS A 680 -22.95 3.70 12.22
N ALA A 681 -21.92 2.90 11.95
CA ALA A 681 -21.90 2.00 10.79
C ALA A 681 -23.04 0.96 10.86
N VAL A 682 -23.72 0.74 9.75
CA VAL A 682 -24.88 -0.18 9.65
C VAL A 682 -24.44 -1.60 9.32
N GLU A 683 -23.53 -1.77 8.37
CA GLU A 683 -23.02 -3.07 7.97
C GLU A 683 -21.96 -3.58 8.96
N GLN A 684 -22.12 -4.82 9.42
CA GLN A 684 -21.34 -5.38 10.53
C GLN A 684 -20.46 -6.57 10.13
N ASN A 685 -20.90 -7.40 9.18
CA ASN A 685 -20.19 -8.63 8.81
C ASN A 685 -20.55 -9.02 7.36
N PHE A 686 -19.97 -10.07 6.78
CA PHE A 686 -20.14 -10.48 5.37
C PHE A 686 -21.57 -10.91 4.98
N ASN A 687 -22.46 -11.09 5.95
CA ASN A 687 -23.90 -11.27 5.71
C ASN A 687 -24.62 -9.94 5.42
N THR A 688 -24.13 -8.82 5.95
CA THR A 688 -24.66 -7.47 5.72
C THR A 688 -23.82 -6.64 4.75
N TYR A 689 -22.50 -6.85 4.71
CA TYR A 689 -21.55 -6.32 3.74
C TYR A 689 -21.16 -7.44 2.76
N LYS A 690 -21.99 -7.67 1.75
CA LYS A 690 -21.83 -8.85 0.88
C LYS A 690 -20.60 -8.71 -0.02
N MET A 691 -19.67 -9.64 0.10
CA MET A 691 -18.53 -9.77 -0.82
C MET A 691 -18.96 -10.49 -2.11
N PRO A 692 -18.36 -10.16 -3.28
CA PRO A 692 -18.52 -10.93 -4.51
C PRO A 692 -18.26 -12.43 -4.30
N ARG A 693 -19.05 -13.25 -4.96
CA ARG A 693 -18.93 -14.72 -4.97
C ARG A 693 -18.28 -15.18 -6.26
N ILE A 694 -17.83 -16.44 -6.29
CA ILE A 694 -17.25 -17.06 -7.48
C ILE A 694 -18.21 -17.02 -8.69
N THR A 695 -19.52 -17.01 -8.44
CA THR A 695 -20.57 -16.91 -9.47
C THR A 695 -20.71 -15.51 -10.06
N ASP A 696 -20.16 -14.49 -9.39
CA ASP A 696 -20.22 -13.10 -9.82
C ASP A 696 -18.99 -12.74 -10.67
N THR A 697 -17.94 -13.57 -10.61
CA THR A 697 -16.67 -13.36 -11.31
C THR A 697 -16.84 -13.53 -12.83
N PRO A 698 -16.57 -12.49 -13.64
CA PRO A 698 -16.51 -12.63 -15.09
C PRO A 698 -15.24 -13.37 -15.53
N GLU A 699 -15.18 -13.77 -16.80
CA GLU A 699 -13.89 -14.17 -17.39
C GLU A 699 -12.94 -12.96 -17.39
N ILE A 700 -11.70 -13.14 -16.95
CA ILE A 700 -10.69 -12.08 -16.91
C ILE A 700 -9.49 -12.53 -17.76
N GLU A 701 -9.14 -11.74 -18.76
CA GLU A 701 -7.96 -11.93 -19.60
C GLU A 701 -6.97 -10.79 -19.36
N VAL A 702 -5.73 -11.16 -19.01
CA VAL A 702 -4.69 -10.21 -18.60
C VAL A 702 -3.55 -10.22 -19.62
N HIS A 703 -3.15 -9.03 -20.07
CA HIS A 703 -1.99 -8.82 -20.92
C HIS A 703 -1.02 -7.83 -20.26
N ILE A 704 0.26 -8.19 -20.24
CA ILE A 704 1.32 -7.37 -19.69
C ILE A 704 2.14 -6.85 -20.87
N MET A 705 2.30 -5.53 -20.96
CA MET A 705 3.13 -4.91 -22.00
C MET A 705 4.60 -5.22 -21.72
N ASP A 706 5.30 -5.72 -22.73
CA ASP A 706 6.74 -5.94 -22.64
C ASP A 706 7.51 -4.75 -23.20
N ASN A 707 8.24 -4.05 -22.34
CA ASN A 707 9.10 -2.92 -22.69
C ASN A 707 10.20 -2.72 -21.63
N GLU A 708 11.03 -1.69 -21.83
CA GLU A 708 12.16 -1.34 -20.95
C GLU A 708 11.92 -0.08 -20.10
N GLU A 709 10.69 0.40 -20.02
CA GLU A 709 10.34 1.53 -19.15
C GLU A 709 10.69 1.23 -17.69
N LYS A 710 10.82 2.28 -16.88
CA LYS A 710 11.08 2.11 -15.44
C LYS A 710 9.94 1.31 -14.81
N ALA A 711 10.31 0.42 -13.87
CA ALA A 711 9.34 -0.39 -13.14
C ALA A 711 8.26 0.48 -12.47
N GLY A 712 7.01 0.23 -12.81
CA GLY A 712 5.82 0.81 -12.22
C GLY A 712 5.28 0.03 -11.02
N GLY A 713 4.20 0.52 -10.44
CA GLY A 713 3.45 -0.16 -9.38
C GLY A 713 2.49 -1.21 -9.92
N VAL A 714 2.19 -2.27 -9.16
CA VAL A 714 1.28 -3.35 -9.62
C VAL A 714 0.09 -3.55 -8.67
N GLY A 715 0.28 -3.29 -7.39
CA GLY A 715 -0.69 -3.69 -6.36
C GLY A 715 -2.02 -2.93 -6.41
N GLU A 716 -2.08 -1.77 -7.05
CA GLU A 716 -3.23 -0.86 -7.02
C GLU A 716 -3.75 -0.41 -8.41
N PRO A 717 -2.92 -0.30 -9.47
CA PRO A 717 -3.33 0.34 -10.72
C PRO A 717 -4.48 -0.28 -11.53
N SER A 718 -4.83 -1.54 -11.31
CA SER A 718 -5.94 -2.20 -12.04
C SER A 718 -7.27 -2.14 -11.32
N LEU A 719 -7.35 -1.45 -10.18
CA LEU A 719 -8.63 -1.20 -9.53
C LEU A 719 -9.40 -0.03 -10.18
N PRO A 720 -8.78 1.13 -10.42
CA PRO A 720 -9.46 2.33 -10.92
C PRO A 720 -10.24 2.20 -12.24
N PRO A 721 -9.73 1.53 -13.30
CA PRO A 721 -10.40 1.55 -14.60
C PRO A 721 -11.65 0.65 -14.68
N PHE A 722 -11.81 -0.33 -13.78
CA PHE A 722 -12.89 -1.31 -13.90
C PHE A 722 -14.30 -0.70 -13.85
N ALA A 723 -14.60 0.06 -12.79
CA ALA A 723 -15.94 0.62 -12.58
C ALA A 723 -16.41 1.52 -13.75
N PRO A 724 -15.63 2.51 -14.23
CA PRO A 724 -16.03 3.30 -15.39
C PRO A 724 -16.13 2.46 -16.68
N ALA A 725 -15.24 1.49 -16.90
CA ALA A 725 -15.35 0.59 -18.06
C ALA A 725 -16.66 -0.22 -18.01
N LEU A 726 -17.05 -0.75 -16.86
CA LEU A 726 -18.31 -1.46 -16.67
C LEU A 726 -19.52 -0.57 -16.92
N THR A 727 -19.57 0.64 -16.35
CA THR A 727 -20.71 1.55 -16.55
C THR A 727 -20.80 2.07 -17.98
N ASN A 728 -19.67 2.23 -18.67
CA ASN A 728 -19.64 2.57 -20.09
C ASN A 728 -20.14 1.41 -20.95
N ALA A 729 -19.81 0.15 -20.60
CA ALA A 729 -20.31 -1.03 -21.30
C ALA A 729 -21.83 -1.17 -21.17
N ILE A 730 -22.36 -0.88 -19.97
CA ILE A 730 -23.80 -0.85 -19.73
C ILE A 730 -24.47 0.26 -20.56
N PHE A 731 -23.86 1.45 -20.64
CA PHE A 731 -24.38 2.51 -21.49
C PHE A 731 -24.38 2.12 -22.96
N ASP A 732 -23.32 1.50 -23.48
CA ASP A 732 -23.25 1.02 -24.86
C ASP A 732 -24.38 0.01 -25.16
N LEU A 733 -24.69 -0.87 -24.20
CA LEU A 733 -25.78 -1.85 -24.32
C LEU A 733 -27.19 -1.27 -24.16
N THR A 734 -27.38 -0.28 -23.28
CA THR A 734 -28.71 0.12 -22.77
C THR A 734 -29.06 1.59 -22.97
N SER A 735 -28.09 2.42 -23.35
CA SER A 735 -28.15 3.89 -23.32
C SER A 735 -28.41 4.51 -21.93
N LYS A 736 -28.33 3.72 -20.84
CA LYS A 736 -28.46 4.20 -19.46
C LYS A 736 -27.09 4.56 -18.89
N ARG A 737 -26.91 5.83 -18.49
CA ARG A 737 -25.71 6.27 -17.76
C ARG A 737 -25.87 5.99 -16.27
N ILE A 738 -24.85 5.37 -15.68
CA ILE A 738 -24.75 5.14 -14.24
C ILE A 738 -23.72 6.12 -13.69
N ARG A 739 -24.12 6.93 -12.71
CA ARG A 739 -23.27 7.95 -12.10
C ARG A 739 -23.15 7.82 -10.58
N LYS A 740 -23.78 6.80 -9.99
CA LYS A 740 -23.74 6.54 -8.56
C LYS A 740 -23.33 5.09 -8.33
N LEU A 741 -22.32 4.89 -7.50
CA LEU A 741 -21.91 3.58 -6.99
C LEU A 741 -22.34 3.43 -5.52
N PRO A 742 -22.59 2.19 -5.06
CA PRO A 742 -22.78 1.01 -5.91
C PRO A 742 -24.12 1.09 -6.65
N PHE A 743 -24.29 0.30 -7.71
CA PHE A 743 -25.58 0.13 -8.41
C PHE A 743 -25.98 -1.34 -8.50
N ASN A 744 -27.28 -1.63 -8.54
CA ASN A 744 -27.76 -2.99 -8.72
C ASN A 744 -27.71 -3.38 -10.20
N LEU A 745 -26.88 -4.37 -10.55
CA LEU A 745 -26.77 -4.89 -11.93
C LEU A 745 -28.11 -5.41 -12.48
N GLU A 746 -29.01 -5.84 -11.61
CA GLU A 746 -30.31 -6.39 -11.99
C GLU A 746 -31.38 -5.30 -12.26
N GLU A 747 -31.07 -4.02 -11.98
CA GLU A 747 -31.96 -2.86 -12.16
C GLU A 747 -31.54 -1.92 -13.31
N VAL A 748 -30.47 -2.26 -14.04
CA VAL A 748 -29.88 -1.40 -15.09
C VAL A 748 -30.20 -1.83 -16.51
#